data_AF-A0A815D7K8-F1
#
_entry.id   AF-A0A815D7K8-F1
#
_cell.length_a   1.000
_cell.length_b   1.000
_cell.length_c   1.000
_cell.angle_alpha   90.00
_cell.angle_beta   90.00
_cell.angle_gamma   90.00
#
_symmetry.space_group_name_H-M   'P 1'
#
loop_
_entity.id
_entity.type
_entity.pdbx_description
1 polymer ?
#
loop_
_entity_poly.entity_id
_entity_poly.type
_entity_poly.pdbx_seq_one_letter_code
_entity_poly.pdbx_strand_id
1 'polypeptide(L)'
;MPSEREFRALLLAIEDDLSDEERKKFVFLLADDVPRRIKDGPLVDIFTELINRGHISKSSCEYLVKIFESMKLLTVAYRIAQFEAQSVPPVPSPTLENTQPLENNSSTEDYQNNHSSLMEIINDFNSTDAMTFTSDLPSIGPITPPILEEPSPEIVPLTVENIDLKIFESSLWSDEFLEKIHLSNIRPYEYQRELVQNAIKVRNTIICLRAGGKKTFVAALLLKYYLIKKLTVKDDKKFLAFFLVSRRAMLKQQANKLKQIGNLRVIICDEANDATQYVLNSDVIVCTPQKLIKCLRMKTILISNIDVLCFDECHDSPIRSQYIEIMQYILCKNIEQIPPVETPPVIIGLTAIGVHHMNSSQIVPNLANLCATFNCMTMTTVLNKENQEELERCATGISEGEVICVDKQTDYEKSKSSIEKGLEELILELFINRETNPFRIFSEKDIHSNGYEQSLVLLKESQQKACNFPSVLLLNYILVIYRHLKALTNLTPQMVLLDLKEQFETIYKSREHPLQIDTMIYRKCQSVFKKKLAELEESGKLLMNPKLEKLVDLLKIHLANPNHRILILVERTFYAKKICEFLQSHPDLKNLIKPCCLVGNTGSNAREVNKNQTTTLEGFQTGIYNVMIATDAIQAGLNTPQCSLVLRYDFVPDNIGTLQGRLRAHTGDCKYCLITTKDSANYNKEKDSRKYEQDLKEVLETWKGISQDEFKERVQKVQESLVAEWTANLIKLAIAQSVNAKTFELTGEVSCRACGYVLGQLAQLCRHGDSYFLNQRDFYNRVEEKPFDTPEEYAKSTLIGEAHCGSKECRVRLGNILSLRDYPQFSPIYPLKCKAVQIKYIDNTNEKEKTIMKKKWSTVPFDIPFLVDDSCPNDADDDNDIFYDACDSLPGDL
;
A
#
# COMPACT_ATOMS: atom_id res chain seq x y z
N MET A 1 24.59 -25.06 1.93
CA MET A 1 23.61 -26.00 2.50
C MET A 1 24.30 -27.34 2.63
N PRO A 2 24.12 -28.06 3.75
CA PRO A 2 24.72 -29.37 3.93
C PRO A 2 24.28 -30.31 2.80
N SER A 3 25.14 -31.29 2.46
CA SER A 3 24.72 -32.35 1.57
C SER A 3 23.61 -33.16 2.23
N GLU A 4 22.71 -33.71 1.42
CA GLU A 4 21.59 -34.54 1.89
C GLU A 4 22.07 -35.70 2.77
N ARG A 5 23.29 -36.20 2.51
CA ARG A 5 23.94 -37.27 3.24
C ARG A 5 24.38 -36.85 4.66
N GLU A 6 24.91 -35.64 4.80
CA GLU A 6 25.32 -35.08 6.11
C GLU A 6 24.10 -34.73 6.97
N PHE A 7 23.03 -34.22 6.36
CA PHE A 7 21.78 -33.92 7.04
C PHE A 7 21.09 -35.19 7.55
N ARG A 8 21.05 -36.27 6.75
CA ARG A 8 20.51 -37.57 7.17
C ARG A 8 21.34 -38.23 8.27
N ALA A 9 22.67 -38.12 8.22
CA ALA A 9 23.54 -38.62 9.29
C ALA A 9 23.27 -37.89 10.62
N LEU A 10 22.98 -36.58 10.57
CA LEU A 10 22.62 -35.78 11.73
C LEU A 10 21.28 -36.21 12.35
N LEU A 11 20.28 -36.49 11.52
CA LEU A 11 18.95 -36.93 11.96
C LEU A 11 18.98 -38.33 12.58
N LEU A 12 19.76 -39.25 12.02
CA LEU A 12 19.93 -40.61 12.54
C LEU A 12 20.61 -40.61 13.92
N ALA A 13 21.54 -39.68 14.17
CA ALA A 13 22.22 -39.57 15.46
C ALA A 13 21.31 -39.09 16.61
N ILE A 14 20.17 -38.46 16.29
CA ILE A 14 19.20 -37.94 17.27
C ILE A 14 18.02 -38.90 17.44
N GLU A 15 17.75 -39.75 16.45
CA GLU A 15 16.61 -40.68 16.43
C GLU A 15 16.60 -41.64 17.61
N ASP A 16 17.77 -42.10 18.06
CA ASP A 16 17.90 -43.01 19.20
C ASP A 16 17.49 -42.39 20.55
N ASP A 17 17.54 -41.06 20.66
CA ASP A 17 17.17 -40.30 21.88
C ASP A 17 15.68 -39.87 21.91
N LEU A 18 14.90 -40.14 20.84
CA LEU A 18 13.49 -39.72 20.71
C LEU A 18 12.49 -40.78 21.18
N SER A 19 11.35 -40.33 21.73
CA SER A 19 10.21 -41.20 22.10
C SER A 19 9.44 -41.75 20.87
N ASP A 20 8.72 -42.86 21.03
CA ASP A 20 8.00 -43.52 19.91
C ASP A 20 6.93 -42.64 19.23
N GLU A 21 6.27 -41.74 19.97
CA GLU A 21 5.32 -40.77 19.39
C GLU A 21 6.02 -39.67 18.59
N GLU A 22 7.23 -39.29 18.99
CA GLU A 22 8.02 -38.25 18.33
C GLU A 22 8.75 -38.80 17.12
N ARG A 23 9.27 -40.03 17.18
CA ARG A 23 9.79 -40.76 16.00
C ARG A 23 8.74 -40.78 14.88
N LYS A 24 7.46 -41.01 15.17
CA LYS A 24 6.38 -40.95 14.17
C LYS A 24 6.19 -39.56 13.54
N LYS A 25 6.44 -38.47 14.27
CA LYS A 25 6.43 -37.09 13.74
C LYS A 25 7.74 -36.75 13.01
N PHE A 26 8.83 -37.39 13.39
CA PHE A 26 10.19 -37.19 12.87
C PHE A 26 10.44 -37.95 11.55
N VAL A 27 9.77 -39.08 11.33
CA VAL A 27 9.86 -39.92 10.10
C VAL A 27 9.59 -39.11 8.82
N PHE A 28 8.76 -38.07 8.87
CA PHE A 28 8.51 -37.20 7.72
C PHE A 28 9.77 -36.43 7.26
N LEU A 29 10.71 -36.13 8.17
CA LEU A 29 11.96 -35.43 7.85
C LEU A 29 13.05 -36.36 7.28
N LEU A 30 12.92 -37.67 7.48
CA LEU A 30 13.80 -38.72 6.96
C LEU A 30 13.31 -39.31 5.61
N ALA A 31 12.12 -38.91 5.15
CA ALA A 31 11.57 -39.35 3.88
C ALA A 31 12.40 -38.86 2.68
N ASP A 32 12.52 -39.69 1.64
CA ASP A 32 13.40 -39.43 0.49
C ASP A 32 13.04 -38.17 -0.32
N ASP A 33 11.86 -37.59 -0.09
CA ASP A 33 11.29 -36.49 -0.88
C ASP A 33 11.34 -35.11 -0.17
N VAL A 34 12.07 -34.96 0.94
CA VAL A 34 12.15 -33.68 1.67
C VAL A 34 13.07 -32.68 0.94
N PRO A 35 12.58 -31.50 0.50
CA PRO A 35 13.32 -30.62 -0.39
C PRO A 35 14.55 -29.95 0.25
N ARG A 36 15.57 -29.69 -0.58
CA ARG A 36 16.79 -28.87 -0.36
C ARG A 36 16.56 -27.40 0.08
N ARG A 37 15.47 -27.08 0.77
CA ARG A 37 15.15 -25.72 1.27
C ARG A 37 14.45 -25.78 2.62
N ILE A 38 15.15 -26.24 3.65
CA ILE A 38 14.85 -25.79 5.00
C ILE A 38 15.74 -24.58 5.25
N LYS A 39 15.13 -23.38 5.37
CA LYS A 39 15.83 -22.20 5.91
C LYS A 39 16.07 -22.43 7.41
N ASP A 40 16.99 -21.71 8.02
CA ASP A 40 17.37 -21.93 9.43
C ASP A 40 16.18 -21.88 10.41
N GLY A 41 15.10 -21.15 10.09
CA GLY A 41 13.91 -21.00 10.94
C GLY A 41 13.28 -22.33 11.39
N PRO A 42 12.73 -23.18 10.49
CA PRO A 42 12.11 -24.43 10.91
C PRO A 42 13.04 -25.40 11.64
N LEU A 43 14.34 -25.43 11.30
CA LEU A 43 15.31 -26.28 12.01
C LEU A 43 15.58 -25.74 13.42
N VAL A 44 15.79 -24.43 13.56
CA VAL A 44 15.95 -23.78 14.86
C VAL A 44 14.73 -24.02 15.72
N ASP A 45 13.52 -23.90 15.18
CA ASP A 45 12.30 -24.08 15.96
C ASP A 45 12.12 -25.54 16.42
N ILE A 46 12.45 -26.52 15.56
CA ILE A 46 12.40 -27.95 15.92
C ILE A 46 13.45 -28.29 16.98
N PHE A 47 14.70 -27.87 16.81
CA PHE A 47 15.76 -28.13 17.79
C PHE A 47 15.53 -27.38 19.11
N THR A 48 15.03 -26.14 19.04
CA THR A 48 14.68 -25.35 20.23
C THR A 48 13.55 -26.04 21.00
N GLU A 49 12.53 -26.58 20.32
CA GLU A 49 11.44 -27.31 20.98
C GLU A 49 11.91 -28.63 21.62
N LEU A 50 12.79 -29.38 20.97
CA LEU A 50 13.37 -30.62 21.52
C LEU A 50 14.27 -30.35 22.74
N ILE A 51 15.04 -29.25 22.71
CA ILE A 51 15.86 -28.79 23.84
C ILE A 51 14.97 -28.28 24.99
N ASN A 52 13.94 -27.48 24.70
CA ASN A 52 12.99 -26.96 25.69
C ASN A 52 12.27 -28.06 26.47
N ARG A 53 12.01 -29.19 25.82
CA ARG A 53 11.35 -30.35 26.43
C ARG A 53 12.31 -31.32 27.14
N GLY A 54 13.61 -31.03 27.14
CA GLY A 54 14.62 -31.83 27.83
C GLY A 54 14.97 -33.16 27.16
N HIS A 55 14.65 -33.30 25.87
CA HIS A 55 14.82 -34.56 25.12
C HIS A 55 16.20 -34.71 24.46
N ILE A 56 17.02 -33.65 24.45
CA ILE A 56 18.39 -33.70 23.91
C ILE A 56 19.37 -33.58 25.08
N SER A 57 20.22 -34.59 25.24
CA SER A 57 21.23 -34.61 26.31
C SER A 57 22.25 -33.49 26.15
N LYS A 58 22.88 -33.06 27.25
CA LYS A 58 23.91 -32.01 27.22
C LYS A 58 25.08 -32.34 26.28
N SER A 59 25.50 -33.61 26.26
CA SER A 59 26.51 -34.12 25.33
C SER A 59 26.08 -34.03 23.86
N SER A 60 24.80 -34.24 23.58
CA SER A 60 24.23 -34.13 22.23
C SER A 60 24.16 -32.65 21.79
N CYS A 61 23.89 -31.70 22.69
CA CYS A 61 23.93 -30.26 22.40
C CYS A 61 25.33 -29.76 22.03
N GLU A 62 26.36 -30.11 22.80
CA GLU A 62 27.76 -29.73 22.50
C GLU A 62 28.23 -30.29 21.15
N TYR A 63 27.82 -31.52 20.83
CA TYR A 63 28.11 -32.16 19.55
C TYR A 63 27.40 -31.44 18.39
N LEU A 64 26.12 -31.08 18.57
CA LEU A 64 25.33 -30.34 17.58
C LEU A 64 25.87 -28.93 17.34
N VAL A 65 26.29 -28.20 18.40
CA VAL A 65 26.92 -26.88 18.26
C VAL A 65 28.17 -26.97 17.41
N LYS A 66 29.09 -27.92 17.70
CA LYS A 66 30.31 -28.12 16.92
C LYS A 66 30.02 -28.45 15.45
N ILE A 67 28.99 -29.26 15.18
CA ILE A 67 28.60 -29.57 13.81
C ILE A 67 28.04 -28.32 13.11
N PHE A 68 27.11 -27.59 13.73
CA PHE A 68 26.53 -26.38 13.13
C PHE A 68 27.54 -25.25 12.95
N GLU A 69 28.53 -25.11 13.83
CA GLU A 69 29.67 -24.21 13.67
C GLU A 69 30.55 -24.62 12.49
N SER A 70 30.88 -25.90 12.37
CA SER A 70 31.66 -26.43 11.22
C SER A 70 30.93 -26.22 9.88
N MET A 71 29.60 -26.16 9.91
CA MET A 71 28.74 -25.88 8.76
C MET A 71 28.47 -24.37 8.52
N LYS A 72 29.09 -23.48 9.31
CA LYS A 72 28.89 -22.02 9.28
C LYS A 72 27.43 -21.58 9.51
N LEU A 73 26.61 -22.42 10.17
CA LEU A 73 25.23 -22.12 10.58
C LEU A 73 25.23 -21.45 11.96
N LEU A 74 25.93 -20.32 12.05
CA LEU A 74 26.30 -19.67 13.31
C LEU A 74 25.09 -19.21 14.13
N THR A 75 23.96 -18.87 13.50
CA THR A 75 22.74 -18.47 14.21
C THR A 75 22.09 -19.63 14.96
N VAL A 76 22.16 -20.85 14.40
CA VAL A 76 21.61 -22.07 15.01
C VAL A 76 22.53 -22.52 16.15
N ALA A 77 23.84 -22.59 15.88
CA ALA A 77 24.86 -22.89 16.89
C ALA A 77 24.80 -21.92 18.08
N TYR A 78 24.70 -20.62 17.80
CA TYR A 78 24.62 -19.58 18.83
C TYR A 78 23.35 -19.70 19.69
N ARG A 79 22.19 -20.04 19.10
CA ARG A 79 20.96 -20.25 19.89
C ARG A 79 21.00 -21.50 20.76
N ILE A 80 21.60 -22.59 20.27
CA ILE A 80 21.79 -23.80 21.08
C ILE A 80 22.78 -23.52 22.23
N ALA A 81 23.86 -22.78 21.97
CA ALA A 81 24.84 -22.35 22.97
C ALA A 81 24.26 -21.35 24.00
N GLN A 82 23.38 -20.43 23.59
CA GLN A 82 22.68 -19.51 24.50
C GLN A 82 21.77 -20.24 25.48
N PHE A 83 21.18 -21.36 25.07
CA PHE A 83 20.35 -22.18 25.95
C PHE A 83 21.17 -22.84 27.07
N GLU A 84 22.41 -23.22 26.77
CA GLU A 84 23.36 -23.72 27.78
C GLU A 84 23.71 -22.64 28.82
N ALA A 85 23.89 -21.39 28.38
CA ALA A 85 24.27 -20.26 29.23
C ALA A 85 23.17 -19.79 30.20
N GLN A 86 21.89 -20.13 29.97
CA GLN A 86 20.76 -19.73 30.83
C GLN A 86 20.58 -20.61 32.08
N SER A 87 21.43 -21.61 32.29
CA SER A 87 21.32 -22.59 33.41
C SER A 87 22.24 -22.33 34.62
N VAL A 88 22.90 -21.17 34.72
CA VAL A 88 23.79 -20.82 35.85
C VAL A 88 23.33 -19.53 36.56
N PRO A 89 23.18 -19.49 37.90
CA PRO A 89 22.82 -18.28 38.65
C PRO A 89 23.99 -17.29 38.81
N PRO A 90 23.72 -15.99 39.04
CA PRO A 90 24.73 -14.94 38.95
C PRO A 90 25.61 -14.83 40.21
N VAL A 91 26.88 -14.50 40.02
CA VAL A 91 27.88 -14.17 41.07
C VAL A 91 28.35 -12.71 40.84
N PRO A 92 28.63 -11.93 41.91
CA PRO A 92 28.51 -10.47 41.89
C PRO A 92 29.74 -9.73 41.34
N SER A 93 29.47 -8.50 40.92
CA SER A 93 30.37 -7.51 40.32
C SER A 93 31.57 -7.10 41.18
N PRO A 94 32.78 -6.93 40.61
CA PRO A 94 33.89 -6.29 41.28
C PRO A 94 33.88 -4.77 41.07
N THR A 95 34.04 -4.07 42.20
CA THR A 95 34.53 -2.70 42.33
C THR A 95 35.91 -2.52 41.71
N LEU A 96 36.21 -1.34 41.15
CA LEU A 96 37.59 -0.84 41.08
C LEU A 96 37.65 0.70 41.01
N GLU A 97 38.58 1.18 41.82
CA GLU A 97 38.95 2.56 42.13
C GLU A 97 39.78 3.23 41.02
N ASN A 98 39.77 4.57 41.06
CA ASN A 98 40.83 5.53 40.75
C ASN A 98 41.94 5.16 39.74
N THR A 99 42.08 5.98 38.70
CA THR A 99 43.36 6.63 38.36
C THR A 99 43.13 7.89 37.51
N GLN A 100 44.00 8.86 37.75
CA GLN A 100 43.96 10.27 37.39
C GLN A 100 44.55 10.58 35.99
N PRO A 101 44.58 11.86 35.54
CA PRO A 101 44.38 12.26 34.14
C PRO A 101 45.69 12.46 33.36
N LEU A 102 45.57 12.56 32.04
CA LEU A 102 46.58 13.15 31.17
C LEU A 102 46.02 14.43 30.55
N GLU A 103 46.68 15.53 30.90
CA GLU A 103 46.48 16.88 30.40
C GLU A 103 47.07 17.08 28.99
N ASN A 104 46.60 18.16 28.36
CA ASN A 104 47.33 19.10 27.49
C ASN A 104 47.65 18.67 26.05
N ASN A 105 47.03 19.32 25.06
CA ASN A 105 47.49 20.65 24.60
C ASN A 105 46.71 21.19 23.38
N SER A 106 46.42 22.51 23.43
CA SER A 106 46.42 23.52 22.35
C SER A 106 45.61 23.24 21.06
N SER A 107 44.79 24.13 20.51
CA SER A 107 44.85 25.59 20.48
C SER A 107 43.54 26.13 19.89
N THR A 108 43.05 27.21 20.48
CA THR A 108 42.13 28.19 19.91
C THR A 108 42.94 29.27 19.21
N GLU A 109 42.55 29.66 17.98
CA GLU A 109 42.50 31.04 17.45
C GLU A 109 42.32 31.00 15.92
N ASP A 110 41.15 31.44 15.41
CA ASP A 110 41.05 32.71 14.67
C ASP A 110 39.65 32.96 14.06
N TYR A 111 39.05 34.06 14.54
CA TYR A 111 38.25 35.09 13.86
C TYR A 111 37.28 34.69 12.72
N GLN A 112 35.96 34.74 12.92
CA GLN A 112 35.14 35.97 12.82
C GLN A 112 35.68 37.01 11.82
N ASN A 113 35.09 37.07 10.62
CA ASN A 113 34.67 38.33 10.00
C ASN A 113 33.79 38.12 8.76
N ASN A 114 32.88 39.09 8.58
CA ASN A 114 32.11 39.42 7.37
C ASN A 114 30.69 38.85 7.22
N HIS A 115 29.80 39.32 8.10
CA HIS A 115 28.48 39.80 7.66
C HIS A 115 28.60 41.27 7.23
N SER A 116 28.40 41.57 5.96
CA SER A 116 27.66 42.73 5.43
C SER A 116 28.09 43.00 3.99
N SER A 117 27.18 42.76 3.06
CA SER A 117 26.96 43.51 1.79
C SER A 117 26.10 42.64 0.88
N LEU A 118 25.23 43.31 0.11
CA LEU A 118 24.26 42.77 -0.84
C LEU A 118 22.84 42.51 -0.30
N MET A 119 22.37 43.44 0.55
CA MET A 119 20.98 43.93 0.51
C MET A 119 20.95 45.27 -0.23
N GLU A 120 21.11 45.22 -1.55
CA GLU A 120 20.71 46.27 -2.49
C GLU A 120 20.75 45.65 -3.90
N ILE A 121 19.80 46.02 -4.75
CA ILE A 121 19.41 45.39 -6.04
C ILE A 121 18.33 44.30 -5.89
N ILE A 122 17.23 44.65 -5.23
CA ILE A 122 15.87 44.25 -5.68
C ILE A 122 15.14 45.56 -5.96
N ASN A 123 15.17 45.98 -7.21
CA ASN A 123 14.26 46.95 -7.83
C ASN A 123 14.65 46.99 -9.30
N ASP A 124 14.11 46.07 -10.09
CA ASP A 124 13.76 46.31 -11.49
C ASP A 124 13.00 45.09 -12.02
N PHE A 125 12.09 45.35 -12.96
CA PHE A 125 11.18 44.42 -13.64
C PHE A 125 9.81 44.18 -13.00
N ASN A 126 9.08 45.29 -12.76
CA ASN A 126 7.64 45.36 -12.99
C ASN A 126 7.37 46.36 -14.12
N SER A 127 7.33 45.91 -15.38
CA SER A 127 6.60 46.56 -16.48
C SER A 127 6.86 45.83 -17.80
N THR A 128 5.79 45.46 -18.50
CA THR A 128 5.55 45.47 -19.97
C THR A 128 4.47 44.42 -20.22
N ASP A 129 3.21 44.81 -20.39
CA ASP A 129 2.58 45.42 -21.57
C ASP A 129 1.83 44.39 -22.41
N ALA A 130 0.57 44.72 -22.62
CA ALA A 130 -0.41 43.95 -23.36
C ALA A 130 -0.07 43.89 -24.84
N MET A 131 -0.18 42.70 -25.44
CA MET A 131 -0.42 42.56 -26.87
C MET A 131 -1.63 41.68 -27.14
N THR A 132 -2.61 42.32 -27.74
CA THR A 132 -3.83 41.78 -28.34
C THR A 132 -3.50 41.14 -29.68
N PHE A 133 -3.96 39.91 -29.90
CA PHE A 133 -4.14 39.34 -31.23
C PHE A 133 -5.52 38.68 -31.32
N THR A 134 -6.37 39.27 -32.14
CA THR A 134 -7.68 38.78 -32.58
C THR A 134 -7.51 37.86 -33.78
N SER A 135 -8.17 36.71 -33.80
CA SER A 135 -8.75 36.15 -35.04
C SER A 135 -9.80 35.07 -34.72
N ASP A 136 -10.83 35.08 -35.57
CA ASP A 136 -12.18 34.55 -35.44
C ASP A 136 -12.34 33.02 -35.54
N LEU A 137 -13.36 32.45 -34.85
CA LEU A 137 -14.33 31.42 -35.32
C LEU A 137 -15.26 30.92 -34.17
N PRO A 138 -16.44 30.31 -34.45
CA PRO A 138 -17.76 30.94 -34.38
C PRO A 138 -18.59 30.65 -33.11
N SER A 139 -19.64 31.46 -32.95
CA SER A 139 -20.62 31.53 -31.85
C SER A 139 -21.25 30.20 -31.43
N ILE A 140 -21.07 29.85 -30.15
CA ILE A 140 -21.94 28.94 -29.39
C ILE A 140 -22.71 29.80 -28.38
N GLY A 141 -24.03 29.59 -28.29
CA GLY A 141 -24.98 30.37 -27.48
C GLY A 141 -24.63 30.47 -26.00
N PRO A 142 -25.33 31.32 -25.23
CA PRO A 142 -24.85 31.82 -23.94
C PRO A 142 -24.63 30.68 -22.94
N ILE A 143 -23.36 30.38 -22.70
CA ILE A 143 -22.90 29.63 -21.55
C ILE A 143 -23.19 30.53 -20.35
N THR A 144 -24.15 30.14 -19.50
CA THR A 144 -24.24 30.68 -18.14
C THR A 144 -22.86 30.56 -17.51
N PRO A 145 -22.24 31.66 -17.04
CA PRO A 145 -20.90 31.60 -16.49
C PRO A 145 -20.87 30.57 -15.37
N PRO A 146 -19.75 29.84 -15.19
CA PRO A 146 -19.58 29.01 -14.02
C PRO A 146 -19.84 29.92 -12.83
N ILE A 147 -20.73 29.48 -11.93
CA ILE A 147 -20.88 30.10 -10.62
C ILE A 147 -19.46 30.11 -10.06
N LEU A 148 -18.86 31.31 -10.03
CA LEU A 148 -17.63 31.56 -9.31
C LEU A 148 -17.88 30.97 -7.93
N GLU A 149 -17.12 29.93 -7.57
CA GLU A 149 -17.08 29.46 -6.19
C GLU A 149 -16.96 30.71 -5.33
N GLU A 150 -17.94 30.92 -4.45
CA GLU A 150 -17.87 32.01 -3.49
C GLU A 150 -16.49 31.97 -2.85
N PRO A 151 -15.77 33.11 -2.77
CA PRO A 151 -14.47 33.12 -2.13
C PRO A 151 -14.63 32.51 -0.74
N SER A 152 -13.83 31.48 -0.46
CA SER A 152 -13.78 30.87 0.87
C SER A 152 -13.70 31.99 1.91
N PRO A 153 -14.53 31.98 2.96
CA PRO A 153 -14.57 33.07 3.93
C PRO A 153 -13.14 33.40 4.37
N GLU A 154 -12.77 34.68 4.31
CA GLU A 154 -11.45 35.15 4.75
C GLU A 154 -11.17 34.56 6.14
N ILE A 155 -10.05 33.84 6.27
CA ILE A 155 -9.62 33.27 7.55
C ILE A 155 -9.26 34.44 8.46
N VAL A 156 -10.20 34.85 9.31
CA VAL A 156 -9.94 35.87 10.33
C VAL A 156 -8.90 35.29 11.30
N PRO A 157 -7.74 35.95 11.49
CA PRO A 157 -6.74 35.51 12.46
C PRO A 157 -7.38 35.45 13.86
N LEU A 158 -7.22 34.33 14.55
CA LEU A 158 -7.66 34.19 15.95
C LEU A 158 -6.97 35.25 16.81
N THR A 159 -7.72 36.21 17.35
CA THR A 159 -7.24 37.11 18.40
C THR A 159 -7.28 36.36 19.74
N VAL A 160 -6.15 35.80 20.14
CA VAL A 160 -6.01 34.87 21.29
C VAL A 160 -6.13 35.57 22.65
N GLU A 161 -6.10 36.90 22.68
CA GLU A 161 -6.03 37.72 23.89
C GLU A 161 -7.21 37.51 24.86
N ASN A 162 -8.29 36.82 24.46
CA ASN A 162 -9.50 36.63 25.27
C ASN A 162 -10.03 35.17 25.36
N ILE A 163 -9.24 34.15 24.99
CA ILE A 163 -9.68 32.74 25.08
C ILE A 163 -9.14 32.11 26.37
N ASP A 164 -10.00 31.84 27.34
CA ASP A 164 -9.63 31.08 28.55
C ASP A 164 -9.57 29.58 28.23
N LEU A 165 -8.35 29.04 28.18
CA LEU A 165 -8.09 27.60 27.98
C LEU A 165 -8.77 26.73 29.04
N LYS A 166 -9.03 27.25 30.25
CA LYS A 166 -9.73 26.50 31.30
C LYS A 166 -11.17 26.17 30.92
N ILE A 167 -11.80 27.00 30.08
CA ILE A 167 -13.15 26.71 29.57
C ILE A 167 -13.10 25.54 28.59
N PHE A 168 -12.06 25.48 27.74
CA PHE A 168 -11.83 24.35 26.82
C PHE A 168 -11.62 23.04 27.58
N GLU A 169 -10.97 23.12 28.75
CA GLU A 169 -10.72 22.00 29.67
C GLU A 169 -11.93 21.63 30.55
N SER A 170 -12.97 22.47 30.57
CA SER A 170 -14.19 22.29 31.36
C SER A 170 -15.35 21.63 30.60
N SER A 171 -16.39 21.19 31.34
CA SER A 171 -17.66 20.69 30.79
C SER A 171 -18.62 21.78 30.31
N LEU A 172 -18.33 23.05 30.56
CA LEU A 172 -19.26 24.17 30.38
C LEU A 172 -18.85 25.03 29.19
N TRP A 173 -19.08 24.51 27.98
CA TRP A 173 -18.87 25.26 26.74
C TRP A 173 -20.09 26.17 26.49
N SER A 174 -20.00 27.44 26.88
CA SER A 174 -21.04 28.44 26.63
C SER A 174 -21.10 28.83 25.15
N ASP A 175 -22.24 29.38 24.71
CA ASP A 175 -22.38 29.87 23.33
C ASP A 175 -21.38 31.01 23.04
N GLU A 176 -21.09 31.86 24.03
CA GLU A 176 -20.06 32.90 23.95
C GLU A 176 -18.65 32.30 23.74
N PHE A 177 -18.33 31.19 24.42
CA PHE A 177 -17.07 30.50 24.22
C PHE A 177 -16.98 29.88 22.83
N LEU A 178 -18.03 29.20 22.38
CA LEU A 178 -18.12 28.63 21.04
C LEU A 178 -17.93 29.70 19.96
N GLU A 179 -18.50 30.88 20.15
CA GLU A 179 -18.32 32.02 19.25
C GLU A 179 -16.86 32.53 19.24
N LYS A 180 -16.23 32.68 20.41
CA LYS A 180 -14.81 33.07 20.53
C LYS A 180 -13.85 32.09 19.85
N ILE A 181 -14.20 30.81 19.83
CA ILE A 181 -13.46 29.78 19.08
C ILE A 181 -14.07 29.55 17.69
N HIS A 182 -14.80 30.49 17.11
CA HIS A 182 -15.36 30.42 15.74
C HIS A 182 -16.11 29.12 15.42
N LEU A 183 -16.90 28.61 16.37
CA LEU A 183 -17.77 27.45 16.25
C LEU A 183 -19.26 27.81 16.42
N SER A 184 -19.63 29.09 16.35
CA SER A 184 -21.02 29.57 16.54
C SER A 184 -22.03 28.87 15.63
N ASN A 185 -21.63 28.49 14.41
CA ASN A 185 -22.49 27.78 13.45
C ASN A 185 -22.45 26.24 13.57
N ILE A 186 -21.58 25.67 14.42
CA ILE A 186 -21.40 24.22 14.52
C ILE A 186 -21.23 23.82 15.99
N ARG A 187 -22.35 23.41 16.62
CA ARG A 187 -22.35 22.97 18.03
C ARG A 187 -21.91 21.49 18.15
N PRO A 188 -20.84 21.19 18.91
CA PRO A 188 -20.42 19.82 19.20
C PRO A 188 -21.46 19.05 20.02
N TYR A 189 -21.61 17.75 19.74
CA TYR A 189 -22.38 16.84 20.61
C TYR A 189 -21.71 16.71 21.99
N GLU A 190 -22.48 16.31 23.01
CA GLU A 190 -21.94 16.12 24.37
C GLU A 190 -20.88 15.02 24.39
N TYR A 191 -21.09 13.91 23.67
CA TYR A 191 -20.09 12.84 23.55
C TYR A 191 -18.77 13.33 22.91
N GLN A 192 -18.83 14.30 22.01
CA GLN A 192 -17.63 14.86 21.37
C GLN A 192 -16.85 15.74 22.35
N ARG A 193 -17.55 16.54 23.15
CA ARG A 193 -16.94 17.35 24.22
C ARG A 193 -16.27 16.48 25.26
N GLU A 194 -16.93 15.41 25.69
CA GLU A 194 -16.35 14.43 26.61
C GLU A 194 -15.03 13.83 26.07
N LEU A 195 -15.02 13.41 24.80
CA LEU A 195 -13.81 12.86 24.17
C LEU A 195 -12.67 13.88 24.15
N VAL A 196 -12.95 15.13 23.80
CA VAL A 196 -11.95 16.21 23.78
C VAL A 196 -11.39 16.45 25.19
N GLN A 197 -12.23 16.55 26.21
CA GLN A 197 -11.80 16.76 27.60
C GLN A 197 -10.94 15.60 28.12
N ASN A 198 -11.36 14.37 27.84
CA ASN A 198 -10.60 13.18 28.25
C ASN A 198 -9.28 13.06 27.49
N ALA A 199 -9.24 13.48 26.22
CA ALA A 199 -8.03 13.53 25.42
C ALA A 199 -7.03 14.58 25.93
N ILE A 200 -7.49 15.79 26.31
CA ILE A 200 -6.61 16.87 26.78
C ILE A 200 -5.91 16.53 28.12
N LYS A 201 -6.54 15.71 28.96
CA LYS A 201 -5.96 15.24 30.24
C LYS A 201 -4.73 14.35 30.07
N VAL A 202 -4.52 13.80 28.87
CA VAL A 202 -3.38 12.95 28.55
C VAL A 202 -2.54 13.59 27.44
N ARG A 203 -1.23 13.36 27.42
CA ARG A 203 -0.37 13.93 26.37
C ARG A 203 -0.61 13.27 25.02
N ASN A 204 -0.64 11.94 24.99
CA ASN A 204 -0.82 11.14 23.78
C ASN A 204 -2.07 10.28 23.95
N THR A 205 -2.93 10.26 22.93
CA THR A 205 -4.19 9.52 22.99
C THR A 205 -4.54 8.83 21.69
N ILE A 206 -5.24 7.70 21.81
CA ILE A 206 -5.99 7.10 20.72
C ILE A 206 -7.48 7.32 20.99
N ILE A 207 -8.14 8.06 20.11
CA ILE A 207 -9.57 8.31 20.16
C ILE A 207 -10.29 7.15 19.48
N CYS A 208 -10.96 6.37 20.31
CA CYS A 208 -11.73 5.22 19.89
C CYS A 208 -13.19 5.61 19.75
N LEU A 209 -13.62 5.81 18.50
CA LEU A 209 -14.98 6.21 18.18
C LEU A 209 -15.49 5.41 17.00
N ARG A 210 -16.69 4.84 17.11
CA ARG A 210 -17.33 4.09 16.01
C ARG A 210 -17.36 4.93 14.73
N ALA A 211 -17.29 4.28 13.56
CA ALA A 211 -17.42 5.02 12.30
C ALA A 211 -18.81 5.69 12.24
N GLY A 212 -18.89 6.88 11.61
CA GLY A 212 -20.06 7.75 11.71
C GLY A 212 -20.02 8.74 12.89
N GLY A 213 -19.29 8.47 13.97
CA GLY A 213 -19.18 9.38 15.14
C GLY A 213 -18.45 10.72 14.88
N LYS A 214 -18.11 11.02 13.63
CA LYS A 214 -17.39 12.24 13.20
C LYS A 214 -16.02 12.42 13.87
N LYS A 215 -15.16 11.38 13.82
CA LYS A 215 -13.77 11.40 14.35
C LYS A 215 -12.94 12.61 13.93
N THR A 216 -12.98 12.98 12.65
CA THR A 216 -12.27 14.16 12.13
C THR A 216 -12.71 15.45 12.84
N PHE A 217 -13.96 15.54 13.29
CA PHE A 217 -14.47 16.69 14.03
C PHE A 217 -13.80 16.80 15.40
N VAL A 218 -13.70 15.69 16.14
CA VAL A 218 -12.98 15.64 17.42
C VAL A 218 -11.50 16.01 17.24
N ALA A 219 -10.86 15.51 16.17
CA ALA A 219 -9.49 15.86 15.84
C ALA A 219 -9.30 17.35 15.53
N ALA A 220 -10.23 17.96 14.78
CA ALA A 220 -10.21 19.40 14.50
C ALA A 220 -10.29 20.25 15.78
N LEU A 221 -11.17 19.85 16.73
CA LEU A 221 -11.29 20.51 18.03
C LEU A 221 -9.99 20.41 18.84
N LEU A 222 -9.34 19.24 18.84
CA LEU A 222 -8.06 19.05 19.52
C LEU A 222 -6.93 19.87 18.89
N LEU A 223 -6.83 19.88 17.55
CA LEU A 223 -5.86 20.72 16.84
C LEU A 223 -6.05 22.20 17.17
N LYS A 224 -7.30 22.65 17.28
CA LYS A 224 -7.63 24.02 17.68
C LYS A 224 -7.21 24.31 19.13
N TYR A 225 -7.46 23.39 20.06
CA TYR A 225 -6.97 23.51 21.45
C TYR A 225 -5.45 23.69 21.49
N TYR A 226 -4.69 22.82 20.82
CA TYR A 226 -3.23 22.90 20.85
C TYR A 226 -2.69 24.16 20.17
N LEU A 227 -3.34 24.64 19.11
CA LEU A 227 -3.03 25.94 18.50
C LEU A 227 -3.22 27.08 19.51
N ILE A 228 -4.39 27.17 20.15
CA ILE A 228 -4.68 28.22 21.14
C ILE A 228 -3.69 28.13 22.30
N LYS A 229 -3.45 26.92 22.81
CA LYS A 229 -2.48 26.66 23.90
C LYS A 229 -1.08 27.18 23.56
N LYS A 230 -0.60 26.93 22.34
CA LYS A 230 0.71 27.39 21.90
C LYS A 230 0.77 28.92 21.79
N LEU A 231 -0.29 29.54 21.28
CA LEU A 231 -0.38 31.00 21.17
C LEU A 231 -0.44 31.69 22.56
N THR A 232 -1.08 31.08 23.56
CA THR A 232 -1.15 31.63 24.93
C THR A 232 0.20 31.63 25.65
N VAL A 233 1.07 30.66 25.37
CA VAL A 233 2.38 30.51 26.04
C VAL A 233 3.44 31.49 25.49
N LYS A 234 3.13 32.27 24.43
CA LYS A 234 4.06 33.17 23.74
C LYS A 234 5.37 32.45 23.33
N ASP A 235 5.23 31.27 22.73
CA ASP A 235 6.35 30.57 22.09
C ASP A 235 6.67 31.27 20.75
N ASP A 236 7.95 31.62 20.53
CA ASP A 236 8.42 32.23 19.28
C ASP A 236 8.32 31.25 18.09
N LYS A 237 8.23 29.93 18.37
CA LYS A 237 8.01 28.93 17.34
C LYS A 237 6.56 28.93 16.91
N LYS A 238 6.33 28.95 15.60
CA LYS A 238 5.01 28.78 15.01
C LYS A 238 4.42 27.40 15.34
N PHE A 239 3.10 27.33 15.56
CA PHE A 239 2.38 26.06 15.65
C PHE A 239 2.40 25.30 14.31
N LEU A 240 2.72 24.01 14.34
CA LEU A 240 2.69 23.14 13.19
C LEU A 240 2.14 21.75 13.55
N ALA A 241 1.04 21.38 12.90
CA ALA A 241 0.49 20.04 12.99
C ALA A 241 0.50 19.30 11.65
N PHE A 242 0.65 17.99 11.71
CA PHE A 242 0.51 17.09 10.57
C PHE A 242 -0.71 16.19 10.77
N PHE A 243 -1.62 16.17 9.78
CA PHE A 243 -2.75 15.26 9.73
C PHE A 243 -2.50 14.21 8.65
N LEU A 244 -2.17 12.99 9.07
CA LEU A 244 -1.77 11.90 8.19
C LEU A 244 -2.97 11.08 7.75
N VAL A 245 -3.16 10.95 6.44
CA VAL A 245 -4.26 10.19 5.84
C VAL A 245 -3.77 8.96 5.09
N SER A 246 -4.57 7.90 5.15
CA SER A 246 -4.22 6.60 4.56
C SER A 246 -4.12 6.61 3.02
N ARG A 247 -4.92 7.45 2.35
CA ARG A 247 -5.05 7.43 0.89
C ARG A 247 -5.06 8.85 0.32
N ARG A 248 -4.49 9.03 -0.88
CA ARG A 248 -4.47 10.34 -1.58
C ARG A 248 -5.87 10.92 -1.81
N ALA A 249 -6.84 10.06 -2.15
CA ALA A 249 -8.23 10.48 -2.34
C ALA A 249 -8.85 11.14 -1.09
N MET A 250 -8.30 10.90 0.10
CA MET A 250 -8.77 11.49 1.36
C MET A 250 -8.16 12.85 1.67
N LEU A 251 -7.09 13.26 0.97
CA LEU A 251 -6.37 14.50 1.27
C LEU A 251 -7.31 15.72 1.20
N LYS A 252 -7.95 15.94 0.04
CA LYS A 252 -8.89 17.06 -0.17
C LYS A 252 -10.07 16.98 0.79
N GLN A 253 -10.59 15.78 1.01
CA GLN A 253 -11.75 15.55 1.89
C GLN A 253 -11.47 15.91 3.35
N GLN A 254 -10.37 15.41 3.94
CA GLN A 254 -10.04 15.70 5.33
C GLN A 254 -9.58 17.15 5.49
N ALA A 255 -8.83 17.69 4.53
CA ALA A 255 -8.43 19.09 4.54
C ALA A 255 -9.65 20.03 4.56
N ASN A 256 -10.64 19.80 3.70
CA ASN A 256 -11.85 20.63 3.66
C ASN A 256 -12.63 20.57 4.98
N LYS A 257 -12.75 19.39 5.60
CA LYS A 257 -13.38 19.25 6.93
C LYS A 257 -12.62 20.04 7.99
N LEU A 258 -11.29 19.93 8.02
CA LEU A 258 -10.45 20.65 8.98
C LEU A 258 -10.55 22.18 8.77
N LYS A 259 -10.62 22.66 7.53
CA LYS A 259 -10.85 24.08 7.20
C LYS A 259 -12.20 24.57 7.76
N GLN A 260 -13.28 23.83 7.48
CA GLN A 260 -14.64 24.19 7.88
C GLN A 260 -14.82 24.22 9.40
N ILE A 261 -14.22 23.27 10.12
CA ILE A 261 -14.45 23.08 11.57
C ILE A 261 -13.46 23.92 12.39
N GLY A 262 -12.22 24.03 11.92
CA GLY A 262 -11.14 24.56 12.74
C GLY A 262 -10.91 26.06 12.63
N ASN A 263 -11.37 26.71 11.55
CA ASN A 263 -10.79 27.99 11.10
C ASN A 263 -9.24 27.95 11.10
N LEU A 264 -8.69 26.79 10.71
CA LEU A 264 -7.25 26.51 10.68
C LEU A 264 -6.71 26.81 9.28
N ARG A 265 -5.48 27.31 9.17
CA ARG A 265 -4.80 27.39 7.86
C ARG A 265 -4.32 26.00 7.46
N VAL A 266 -5.19 25.29 6.75
CA VAL A 266 -4.93 23.90 6.31
C VAL A 266 -4.40 23.89 4.88
N ILE A 267 -3.24 23.24 4.68
CA ILE A 267 -2.65 23.03 3.35
C ILE A 267 -2.57 21.53 3.05
N ILE A 268 -2.86 21.18 1.80
CA ILE A 268 -2.68 19.82 1.29
C ILE A 268 -1.25 19.72 0.74
N CYS A 269 -0.50 18.72 1.20
CA CYS A 269 0.83 18.43 0.71
C CYS A 269 0.83 17.05 0.06
N ASP A 270 0.91 17.03 -1.27
CA ASP A 270 0.96 15.82 -2.09
C ASP A 270 2.32 15.66 -2.81
N GLU A 271 2.38 14.85 -3.86
CA GLU A 271 3.63 14.62 -4.60
C GLU A 271 4.02 15.76 -5.53
N ALA A 272 3.09 16.61 -5.95
CA ALA A 272 3.36 17.70 -6.89
C ALA A 272 4.06 18.89 -6.22
N ASN A 273 3.87 19.06 -4.91
CA ASN A 273 4.24 20.28 -4.20
C ASN A 273 5.41 20.05 -3.22
N ASP A 274 6.35 20.99 -3.12
CA ASP A 274 7.44 20.94 -2.14
C ASP A 274 6.95 21.35 -0.75
N ALA A 275 7.11 20.46 0.24
CA ALA A 275 6.61 20.66 1.59
C ALA A 275 7.25 21.87 2.30
N THR A 276 8.48 22.25 1.94
CA THR A 276 9.23 23.34 2.58
C THR A 276 8.54 24.71 2.42
N GLN A 277 7.94 24.98 1.26
CA GLN A 277 7.29 26.25 0.96
C GLN A 277 6.01 26.49 1.79
N TYR A 278 5.41 25.44 2.34
CA TYR A 278 4.11 25.51 3.01
C TYR A 278 4.18 25.56 4.53
N VAL A 279 5.28 25.07 5.13
CA VAL A 279 5.48 25.06 6.59
C VAL A 279 5.35 26.47 7.19
N LEU A 280 5.87 27.49 6.49
CA LEU A 280 5.81 28.89 6.93
C LEU A 280 4.39 29.47 6.90
N ASN A 281 3.47 28.91 6.11
CA ASN A 281 2.14 29.50 5.87
C ASN A 281 0.94 28.66 6.38
N SER A 282 1.14 27.41 6.83
CA SER A 282 0.08 26.54 7.37
C SER A 282 0.12 26.37 8.89
N ASP A 283 -1.04 26.19 9.52
CA ASP A 283 -1.14 25.65 10.89
C ASP A 283 -1.22 24.11 10.87
N VAL A 284 -1.86 23.56 9.82
CA VAL A 284 -2.03 22.11 9.64
C VAL A 284 -1.65 21.71 8.22
N ILE A 285 -0.79 20.71 8.09
CA ILE A 285 -0.45 20.06 6.82
C ILE A 285 -1.14 18.70 6.74
N VAL A 286 -1.97 18.51 5.72
CA VAL A 286 -2.63 17.23 5.43
C VAL A 286 -1.83 16.51 4.35
N CYS A 287 -1.27 15.34 4.67
CA CYS A 287 -0.43 14.58 3.73
C CYS A 287 -0.52 13.07 3.95
N THR A 288 0.10 12.30 3.04
CA THR A 288 0.28 10.85 3.24
C THR A 288 1.50 10.56 4.12
N PRO A 289 1.57 9.41 4.80
CA PRO A 289 2.68 9.10 5.70
C PRO A 289 4.01 9.00 4.94
N GLN A 290 3.98 8.42 3.74
CA GLN A 290 5.11 8.42 2.80
C GLN A 290 5.66 9.81 2.50
N LYS A 291 4.81 10.83 2.34
CA LYS A 291 5.26 12.19 2.07
C LYS A 291 6.01 12.77 3.27
N LEU A 292 5.48 12.59 4.49
CA LEU A 292 6.16 13.03 5.70
C LEU A 292 7.50 12.28 5.90
N ILE A 293 7.52 10.96 5.71
CA ILE A 293 8.77 10.16 5.76
C ILE A 293 9.82 10.70 4.80
N LYS A 294 9.43 11.03 3.56
CA LYS A 294 10.34 11.63 2.57
C LYS A 294 10.89 12.97 3.09
N CYS A 295 10.05 13.81 3.69
CA CYS A 295 10.48 15.09 4.25
C CYS A 295 11.45 14.92 5.44
N LEU A 296 11.19 13.94 6.31
CA LEU A 296 12.05 13.62 7.46
C LEU A 296 13.42 13.11 6.98
N ARG A 297 13.45 12.16 6.04
CA ARG A 297 14.70 11.61 5.47
C ARG A 297 15.54 12.63 4.73
N MET A 298 14.90 13.55 4.00
CA MET A 298 15.59 14.65 3.31
C MET A 298 15.95 15.80 4.25
N LYS A 299 15.58 15.73 5.54
CA LYS A 299 15.76 16.78 6.56
C LYS A 299 15.14 18.12 6.16
N THR A 300 14.17 18.12 5.25
CA THR A 300 13.41 19.33 4.88
C THR A 300 12.45 19.74 5.98
N ILE A 301 12.03 18.78 6.81
CA ILE A 301 11.24 19.00 8.02
C ILE A 301 11.88 18.14 9.12
N LEU A 302 12.16 18.75 10.26
CA LEU A 302 12.64 18.05 11.45
C LEU A 302 11.45 17.67 12.32
N ILE A 303 11.52 16.52 12.97
CA ILE A 303 10.48 16.05 13.90
C ILE A 303 10.28 17.04 15.06
N SER A 304 11.34 17.75 15.46
CA SER A 304 11.34 18.80 16.50
C SER A 304 10.53 20.04 16.14
N ASN A 305 10.19 20.22 14.86
CA ASN A 305 9.41 21.35 14.39
C ASN A 305 7.90 21.06 14.40
N ILE A 306 7.50 19.83 14.75
CA ILE A 306 6.11 19.40 14.71
C ILE A 306 5.56 19.38 16.15
N ASP A 307 4.45 20.08 16.38
CA ASP A 307 3.77 20.13 17.68
C ASP A 307 2.79 18.97 17.86
N VAL A 308 2.07 18.61 16.78
CA VAL A 308 1.01 17.60 16.82
C VAL A 308 1.09 16.69 15.59
N LEU A 309 1.05 15.37 15.82
CA LEU A 309 0.85 14.37 14.78
C LEU A 309 -0.50 13.67 14.98
N CYS A 310 -1.38 13.84 14.01
CA CYS A 310 -2.66 13.14 13.95
C CYS A 310 -2.59 11.99 12.94
N PHE A 311 -2.87 10.77 13.40
CA PHE A 311 -2.86 9.54 12.61
C PHE A 311 -4.29 9.09 12.34
N ASP A 312 -4.79 9.33 11.13
CA ASP A 312 -6.10 8.84 10.71
C ASP A 312 -6.06 7.32 10.45
N GLU A 313 -7.11 6.63 10.86
CA GLU A 313 -7.22 5.16 10.83
C GLU A 313 -5.94 4.46 11.33
N CYS A 314 -5.48 4.80 12.54
CA CYS A 314 -4.18 4.35 13.07
C CYS A 314 -4.06 2.80 13.23
N HIS A 315 -5.18 2.06 13.14
CA HIS A 315 -5.22 0.60 13.12
C HIS A 315 -4.96 -0.03 11.73
N ASP A 316 -4.91 0.75 10.66
CA ASP A 316 -4.84 0.28 9.27
C ASP A 316 -3.52 -0.47 8.98
N SER A 317 -3.60 -1.80 8.86
CA SER A 317 -2.46 -2.71 8.74
C SER A 317 -1.55 -2.41 7.52
N PRO A 318 -2.08 -2.20 6.30
CA PRO A 318 -1.29 -1.78 5.13
C PRO A 318 -0.37 -0.57 5.36
N ILE A 319 -0.79 0.39 6.18
CA ILE A 319 -0.11 1.68 6.37
C ILE A 319 0.64 1.73 7.69
N ARG A 320 0.33 0.81 8.61
CA ARG A 320 0.97 0.68 9.91
C ARG A 320 2.49 0.66 9.83
N SER A 321 3.07 0.04 8.80
CA SER A 321 4.54 0.08 8.58
C SER A 321 5.10 1.49 8.41
N GLN A 322 4.39 2.38 7.73
CA GLN A 322 4.78 3.78 7.54
C GLN A 322 4.56 4.60 8.81
N TYR A 323 3.46 4.35 9.53
CA TYR A 323 3.22 4.97 10.83
C TYR A 323 4.28 4.55 11.86
N ILE A 324 4.66 3.28 11.88
CA ILE A 324 5.77 2.76 12.70
C ILE A 324 7.07 3.50 12.35
N GLU A 325 7.37 3.68 11.06
CA GLU A 325 8.57 4.42 10.66
C GLU A 325 8.59 5.86 11.20
N ILE A 326 7.46 6.57 11.15
CA ILE A 326 7.35 7.91 11.73
C ILE A 326 7.51 7.86 13.26
N MET A 327 6.91 6.87 13.92
CA MET A 327 7.06 6.68 15.37
C MET A 327 8.49 6.30 15.78
N GLN A 328 9.26 5.64 14.92
CA GLN A 328 10.67 5.35 15.14
C GLN A 328 11.51 6.63 15.21
N TYR A 329 11.23 7.64 14.38
CA TYR A 329 11.87 8.97 14.49
C TYR A 329 11.61 9.66 15.85
N ILE A 330 10.55 9.27 16.56
CA ILE A 330 10.14 9.87 17.83
C ILE A 330 10.65 9.08 19.03
N LEU A 331 10.60 7.73 18.96
CA LEU A 331 10.84 6.85 20.10
C LEU A 331 12.25 6.24 20.14
N CYS A 332 12.88 6.03 18.99
CA CYS A 332 14.21 5.43 18.94
C CYS A 332 15.28 6.52 19.10
N LYS A 333 16.12 6.37 20.13
CA LYS A 333 17.28 7.24 20.35
C LYS A 333 18.36 6.94 19.29
N ASN A 334 19.09 7.97 18.84
CA ASN A 334 20.28 7.87 17.99
C ASN A 334 20.07 7.45 16.52
N ILE A 335 18.88 7.62 15.95
CA ILE A 335 18.75 7.63 14.48
C ILE A 335 19.41 8.94 14.00
N GLU A 336 20.46 8.83 13.17
CA GLU A 336 21.11 9.96 12.46
C GLU A 336 21.91 10.99 13.29
N GLN A 337 22.43 10.66 14.48
CA GLN A 337 23.11 11.67 15.35
C GLN A 337 22.21 12.88 15.67
N ILE A 338 20.90 12.75 15.49
CA ILE A 338 19.95 13.80 15.85
C ILE A 338 19.84 13.77 17.38
N PRO A 339 20.14 14.88 18.08
CA PRO A 339 20.00 14.94 19.52
C PRO A 339 18.55 14.62 19.92
N PRO A 340 18.33 14.01 21.11
CA PRO A 340 16.99 13.68 21.58
C PRO A 340 16.10 14.92 21.47
N VAL A 341 14.92 14.74 20.87
CA VAL A 341 13.96 15.83 20.72
C VAL A 341 13.54 16.27 22.12
N GLU A 342 13.97 17.45 22.56
CA GLU A 342 13.65 17.97 23.90
C GLU A 342 12.13 18.06 24.13
N THR A 343 11.37 18.29 23.06
CA THR A 343 9.90 18.38 23.06
C THR A 343 9.29 17.58 21.90
N PRO A 344 9.01 16.27 22.09
CA PRO A 344 8.41 15.45 21.05
C PRO A 344 6.96 15.87 20.75
N PRO A 345 6.47 15.66 19.51
CA PRO A 345 5.10 15.99 19.14
C PRO A 345 4.07 15.26 20.00
N VAL A 346 2.93 15.92 20.23
CA VAL A 346 1.70 15.31 20.75
C VAL A 346 1.16 14.32 19.73
N ILE A 347 0.81 13.11 20.18
CA ILE A 347 0.29 12.05 19.31
C ILE A 347 -1.22 11.89 19.49
N ILE A 348 -1.97 11.99 18.38
CA ILE A 348 -3.42 11.76 18.33
C ILE A 348 -3.70 10.65 17.32
N GLY A 349 -4.03 9.45 17.78
CA GLY A 349 -4.52 8.37 16.93
C GLY A 349 -6.05 8.45 16.78
N LEU A 350 -6.57 8.32 15.57
CA LEU A 350 -8.00 8.19 15.32
C LEU A 350 -8.31 6.78 14.82
N THR A 351 -9.27 6.12 15.45
CA THR A 351 -9.64 4.76 15.03
C THR A 351 -11.12 4.46 15.27
N ALA A 352 -11.74 3.72 14.35
CA ALA A 352 -12.88 2.89 14.75
C ALA A 352 -12.33 1.78 15.66
N ILE A 353 -13.09 1.32 16.65
CA ILE A 353 -12.71 0.08 17.32
C ILE A 353 -12.80 -1.03 16.27
N GLY A 354 -11.65 -1.32 15.66
CA GLY A 354 -11.44 -2.27 14.58
C GLY A 354 -10.34 -3.19 15.06
N VAL A 355 -10.73 -4.15 15.89
CA VAL A 355 -9.85 -5.25 16.21
C VAL A 355 -9.77 -6.06 14.90
N HIS A 356 -8.57 -6.49 14.50
CA HIS A 356 -8.40 -7.33 13.32
C HIS A 356 -8.78 -8.77 13.67
N HIS A 357 -8.94 -9.66 12.69
CA HIS A 357 -9.16 -11.11 12.82
C HIS A 357 -8.55 -11.76 14.08
N MET A 358 -9.25 -11.70 15.22
CA MET A 358 -8.67 -12.04 16.52
C MET A 358 -9.71 -12.76 17.34
N ASN A 359 -9.29 -13.88 17.91
CA ASN A 359 -10.04 -14.51 18.97
C ASN A 359 -10.13 -13.54 20.16
N SER A 360 -11.20 -13.65 20.94
CA SER A 360 -11.47 -12.79 22.10
C SER A 360 -10.26 -12.62 23.04
N SER A 361 -9.44 -13.66 23.19
CA SER A 361 -8.22 -13.67 24.02
C SER A 361 -7.08 -12.76 23.52
N GLN A 362 -7.06 -12.42 22.23
CA GLN A 362 -5.97 -11.65 21.61
C GLN A 362 -6.26 -10.14 21.55
N ILE A 363 -7.50 -9.71 21.82
CA ILE A 363 -7.92 -8.32 21.61
C ILE A 363 -7.18 -7.35 22.55
N VAL A 364 -7.20 -7.60 23.87
CA VAL A 364 -6.53 -6.77 24.87
C VAL A 364 -5.02 -6.64 24.61
N PRO A 365 -4.25 -7.73 24.35
CA PRO A 365 -2.85 -7.59 23.97
C PRO A 365 -2.63 -6.75 22.71
N ASN A 366 -3.53 -6.84 21.72
CA ASN A 366 -3.40 -6.06 20.49
C ASN A 366 -3.77 -4.58 20.67
N LEU A 367 -4.74 -4.25 21.52
CA LEU A 367 -5.00 -2.86 21.93
C LEU A 367 -3.79 -2.30 22.67
N ALA A 368 -3.19 -3.07 23.58
CA ALA A 368 -1.97 -2.67 24.27
C ALA A 368 -0.81 -2.44 23.29
N ASN A 369 -0.66 -3.32 22.29
CA ASN A 369 0.34 -3.16 21.23
C ASN A 369 0.10 -1.93 20.34
N LEU A 370 -1.16 -1.61 20.02
CA LEU A 370 -1.51 -0.40 19.28
C LEU A 370 -1.17 0.86 20.10
N CYS A 371 -1.60 0.91 21.35
CA CYS A 371 -1.27 1.95 22.32
C CYS A 371 0.25 2.15 22.45
N ALA A 372 1.00 1.07 22.63
CA ALA A 372 2.46 1.07 22.73
C ALA A 372 3.12 1.61 21.44
N THR A 373 2.62 1.21 20.27
CA THR A 373 3.10 1.68 18.95
C THR A 373 3.03 3.21 18.84
N PHE A 374 1.94 3.82 19.31
CA PHE A 374 1.70 5.26 19.22
C PHE A 374 2.05 6.04 20.50
N ASN A 375 2.78 5.42 21.43
CA ASN A 375 3.16 6.03 22.71
C ASN A 375 1.96 6.59 23.51
N CYS A 376 0.84 5.88 23.47
CA CYS A 376 -0.40 6.24 24.15
C CYS A 376 -0.60 5.26 25.32
N MET A 377 -0.60 5.75 26.56
CA MET A 377 -0.75 4.88 27.75
C MET A 377 -2.18 4.41 27.97
N THR A 378 -3.16 5.07 27.33
CA THR A 378 -4.58 4.73 27.42
C THR A 378 -5.28 5.10 26.11
N MET A 379 -6.49 4.54 25.92
CA MET A 379 -7.39 4.94 24.85
C MET A 379 -8.50 5.83 25.41
N THR A 380 -8.91 6.84 24.66
CA THR A 380 -10.02 7.72 25.02
C THR A 380 -11.30 7.24 24.34
N THR A 381 -12.29 6.89 25.15
CA THR A 381 -13.65 6.47 24.76
C THR A 381 -14.71 7.33 25.46
N VAL A 382 -15.96 7.21 25.03
CA VAL A 382 -17.12 7.81 25.71
C VAL A 382 -17.47 6.93 26.91
N LEU A 383 -17.38 7.48 28.12
CA LEU A 383 -17.60 6.79 29.39
C LEU A 383 -18.97 7.13 29.99
N ASN A 384 -19.44 8.37 29.84
CA ASN A 384 -20.74 8.78 30.34
C ASN A 384 -21.86 8.03 29.59
N LYS A 385 -22.77 7.42 30.35
CA LYS A 385 -23.87 6.61 29.81
C LYS A 385 -24.85 7.43 28.94
N GLU A 386 -25.20 8.64 29.35
CA GLU A 386 -26.08 9.54 28.58
C GLU A 386 -25.42 9.96 27.25
N ASN A 387 -24.10 10.17 27.27
CA ASN A 387 -23.33 10.47 26.06
C ASN A 387 -23.11 9.23 25.18
N GLN A 388 -23.04 8.04 25.76
CA GLN A 388 -23.07 6.78 25.00
C GLN A 388 -24.42 6.61 24.30
N GLU A 389 -25.53 6.92 24.99
CA GLU A 389 -26.86 6.92 24.41
C GLU A 389 -27.03 8.02 23.34
N GLU A 390 -26.44 9.21 23.53
CA GLU A 390 -26.39 10.26 22.49
C GLU A 390 -25.56 9.78 21.29
N LEU A 391 -24.39 9.18 21.50
CA LEU A 391 -23.59 8.57 20.44
C LEU A 391 -24.34 7.42 19.76
N GLU A 392 -25.16 6.66 20.48
CA GLU A 392 -26.03 5.63 19.93
C GLU A 392 -27.14 6.24 19.09
N ARG A 393 -27.85 7.28 19.56
CA ARG A 393 -28.86 8.04 18.81
C ARG A 393 -28.29 8.76 17.59
N CYS A 394 -27.07 9.28 17.68
CA CYS A 394 -26.37 9.87 16.53
C CYS A 394 -25.84 8.80 15.57
N ALA A 395 -25.71 7.55 16.02
CA ALA A 395 -25.29 6.40 15.22
C ALA A 395 -26.44 5.40 14.94
N THR A 396 -27.70 5.72 15.25
CA THR A 396 -28.84 4.84 14.99
C THR A 396 -29.04 4.72 13.48
N GLY A 397 -29.22 3.48 13.00
CA GLY A 397 -29.35 3.19 11.57
C GLY A 397 -28.27 2.25 11.02
N ILE A 398 -27.56 1.48 11.86
CA ILE A 398 -26.81 0.33 11.35
C ILE A 398 -27.86 -0.69 10.88
N SER A 399 -28.15 -0.71 9.58
CA SER A 399 -28.85 -1.84 8.99
C SER A 399 -28.04 -3.10 9.34
N GLU A 400 -28.66 -4.09 9.99
CA GLU A 400 -28.01 -5.39 10.29
C GLU A 400 -27.44 -6.07 9.03
N GLY A 401 -27.82 -5.56 7.86
CA GLY A 401 -27.48 -6.08 6.57
C GLY A 401 -28.42 -7.22 6.25
N GLU A 402 -29.16 -7.13 5.16
CA GLU A 402 -29.94 -8.26 4.67
C GLU A 402 -29.02 -9.20 3.89
N VAL A 403 -29.05 -10.50 4.20
CA VAL A 403 -28.38 -11.53 3.39
C VAL A 403 -29.42 -12.15 2.47
N ILE A 404 -29.32 -11.82 1.20
CA ILE A 404 -30.19 -12.32 0.14
C ILE A 404 -29.54 -13.56 -0.44
N CYS A 405 -29.98 -14.72 0.05
CA CYS A 405 -29.58 -16.02 -0.47
C CYS A 405 -30.32 -16.29 -1.78
N VAL A 406 -29.55 -16.55 -2.84
CA VAL A 406 -30.09 -16.95 -4.13
C VAL A 406 -29.90 -18.45 -4.32
N ASP A 407 -30.98 -19.15 -4.66
CA ASP A 407 -30.97 -20.58 -4.95
C ASP A 407 -30.30 -20.87 -6.30
N LYS A 408 -29.76 -22.09 -6.41
CA LYS A 408 -29.17 -22.57 -7.66
C LYS A 408 -30.28 -22.87 -8.66
N GLN A 409 -30.25 -22.22 -9.83
CA GLN A 409 -31.15 -22.54 -10.94
C GLN A 409 -30.60 -23.69 -11.78
N THR A 410 -31.41 -24.72 -12.01
CA THR A 410 -31.00 -25.96 -12.69
C THR A 410 -30.53 -25.74 -14.13
N ASP A 411 -31.21 -24.89 -14.90
CA ASP A 411 -30.86 -24.59 -16.29
C ASP A 411 -29.53 -23.82 -16.38
N TYR A 412 -29.32 -22.84 -15.48
CA TYR A 412 -28.07 -22.09 -15.40
C TYR A 412 -26.90 -23.01 -15.01
N GLU A 413 -27.05 -23.84 -13.98
CA GLU A 413 -25.98 -24.73 -13.51
C GLU A 413 -25.59 -25.79 -14.55
N LYS A 414 -26.54 -26.30 -15.34
CA LYS A 414 -26.23 -27.23 -16.46
C LYS A 414 -25.35 -26.56 -17.51
N SER A 415 -25.70 -25.35 -17.95
CA SER A 415 -24.93 -24.62 -18.95
C SER A 415 -23.57 -24.19 -18.42
N LYS A 416 -23.54 -23.63 -17.21
CA LYS A 416 -22.31 -23.31 -16.48
C LYS A 416 -21.38 -24.52 -16.42
N SER A 417 -21.87 -25.69 -16.04
CA SER A 417 -21.06 -26.92 -15.97
C SER A 417 -20.49 -27.34 -17.34
N SER A 418 -21.22 -27.15 -18.44
CA SER A 418 -20.70 -27.41 -19.80
C SER A 418 -19.54 -26.48 -20.17
N ILE A 419 -19.63 -25.20 -19.78
CA ILE A 419 -18.57 -24.22 -20.03
C ILE A 419 -17.38 -24.45 -19.10
N GLU A 420 -17.61 -24.72 -17.81
CA GLU A 420 -16.58 -25.07 -16.83
C GLU A 420 -15.73 -26.23 -17.34
N LYS A 421 -16.37 -27.34 -17.75
CA LYS A 421 -15.67 -28.49 -18.33
C LYS A 421 -14.85 -28.13 -19.56
N GLY A 422 -15.41 -27.34 -20.49
CA GLY A 422 -14.67 -26.93 -21.69
C GLY A 422 -13.45 -26.05 -21.40
N LEU A 423 -13.53 -25.19 -20.38
CA LEU A 423 -12.39 -24.37 -19.94
C LEU A 423 -11.36 -25.18 -19.14
N GLU A 424 -11.80 -26.16 -18.35
CA GLU A 424 -10.94 -27.12 -17.64
C GLU A 424 -10.16 -27.99 -18.60
N GLU A 425 -10.83 -28.57 -19.60
CA GLU A 425 -10.21 -29.33 -20.70
C GLU A 425 -9.18 -28.46 -21.42
N LEU A 426 -9.50 -27.20 -21.73
CA LEU A 426 -8.56 -26.28 -22.36
C LEU A 426 -7.33 -26.02 -21.48
N ILE A 427 -7.49 -25.81 -20.17
CA ILE A 427 -6.36 -25.67 -19.23
C ILE A 427 -5.49 -26.93 -19.26
N LEU A 428 -6.10 -28.12 -19.13
CA LEU A 428 -5.40 -29.40 -19.11
C LEU A 428 -4.66 -29.65 -20.42
N GLU A 429 -5.27 -29.39 -21.56
CA GLU A 429 -4.66 -29.55 -22.87
C GLU A 429 -3.47 -28.60 -23.10
N LEU A 430 -3.56 -27.37 -22.58
CA LEU A 430 -2.45 -26.41 -22.61
C LEU A 430 -1.29 -26.86 -21.72
N PHE A 431 -1.54 -27.62 -20.65
CA PHE A 431 -0.51 -28.27 -19.85
C PHE A 431 0.04 -29.57 -20.50
N ILE A 432 -0.80 -30.42 -21.10
CA ILE A 432 -0.39 -31.76 -21.55
C ILE A 432 0.57 -31.72 -22.75
N ASN A 433 0.61 -30.62 -23.52
CA ASN A 433 1.48 -30.54 -24.69
C ASN A 433 2.97 -30.54 -24.31
N ARG A 434 3.62 -31.69 -24.52
CA ARG A 434 4.92 -32.08 -23.93
C ARG A 434 6.13 -31.33 -24.49
N GLU A 435 6.02 -30.73 -25.67
CA GLU A 435 7.12 -29.98 -26.27
C GLU A 435 7.36 -28.62 -25.58
N THR A 436 6.40 -28.13 -24.78
CA THR A 436 6.44 -26.81 -24.15
C THR A 436 6.25 -26.80 -22.64
N ASN A 437 5.98 -27.96 -21.99
CA ASN A 437 5.66 -28.00 -20.56
C ASN A 437 6.70 -28.78 -19.71
N PRO A 438 7.50 -28.07 -18.88
CA PRO A 438 8.37 -28.69 -17.87
C PRO A 438 7.67 -29.21 -16.60
N PHE A 439 6.35 -29.02 -16.42
CA PHE A 439 5.65 -29.20 -15.13
C PHE A 439 4.68 -30.38 -15.13
N ARG A 440 5.05 -31.45 -14.42
CA ARG A 440 4.18 -32.60 -14.06
C ARG A 440 3.29 -32.36 -12.81
N ILE A 441 3.02 -31.11 -12.45
CA ILE A 441 2.64 -30.76 -11.06
C ILE A 441 1.12 -30.69 -10.82
N PHE A 442 0.29 -30.46 -11.85
CA PHE A 442 -1.14 -30.24 -11.64
C PHE A 442 -2.00 -31.37 -12.18
N SER A 443 -2.87 -31.89 -11.31
CA SER A 443 -3.95 -32.81 -11.64
C SER A 443 -5.27 -32.06 -11.88
N GLU A 444 -6.23 -32.72 -12.53
CA GLU A 444 -7.60 -32.22 -12.71
C GLU A 444 -8.26 -31.83 -11.38
N LYS A 445 -7.94 -32.55 -10.28
CA LYS A 445 -8.45 -32.26 -8.93
C LYS A 445 -7.95 -30.94 -8.37
N ASP A 446 -6.80 -30.44 -8.82
CA ASP A 446 -6.18 -29.24 -8.27
C ASP A 446 -6.85 -27.95 -8.75
N ILE A 447 -7.52 -27.96 -9.91
CA ILE A 447 -8.17 -26.77 -10.50
C ILE A 447 -9.19 -26.16 -9.53
N HIS A 448 -9.94 -27.01 -8.83
CA HIS A 448 -10.97 -26.58 -7.88
C HIS A 448 -10.42 -26.18 -6.51
N SER A 449 -9.14 -26.43 -6.23
CA SER A 449 -8.55 -26.08 -4.94
C SER A 449 -8.48 -24.55 -4.73
N ASN A 450 -8.65 -24.11 -3.48
CA ASN A 450 -8.57 -22.69 -3.12
C ASN A 450 -7.17 -22.08 -3.37
N GLY A 451 -6.14 -22.91 -3.49
CA GLY A 451 -4.75 -22.49 -3.70
C GLY A 451 -4.27 -22.48 -5.15
N TYR A 452 -5.09 -22.92 -6.11
CA TYR A 452 -4.63 -23.13 -7.49
C TYR A 452 -4.14 -21.85 -8.18
N GLU A 453 -4.87 -20.73 -8.04
CA GLU A 453 -4.43 -19.44 -8.59
C GLU A 453 -3.06 -19.04 -8.03
N GLN A 454 -2.86 -19.21 -6.72
CA GLN A 454 -1.61 -18.89 -6.05
C GLN A 454 -0.47 -19.78 -6.55
N SER A 455 -0.72 -21.08 -6.74
CA SER A 455 0.24 -22.03 -7.29
C SER A 455 0.65 -21.66 -8.73
N LEU A 456 -0.30 -21.25 -9.58
CA LEU A 456 -0.01 -20.75 -10.92
C LEU A 456 0.84 -19.48 -10.91
N VAL A 457 0.54 -18.55 -10.00
CA VAL A 457 1.31 -17.30 -9.83
C VAL A 457 2.74 -17.62 -9.37
N LEU A 458 2.92 -18.49 -8.39
CA LEU A 458 4.24 -18.91 -7.90
C LEU A 458 5.03 -19.65 -8.97
N LEU A 459 4.37 -20.51 -9.76
CA LEU A 459 5.00 -21.20 -10.87
C LEU A 459 5.46 -20.21 -11.95
N LYS A 460 4.59 -19.25 -12.32
CA LYS A 460 4.94 -18.17 -13.25
C LYS A 460 6.13 -17.37 -12.74
N GLU A 461 6.15 -17.01 -11.46
CA GLU A 461 7.29 -16.33 -10.85
C GLU A 461 8.56 -17.18 -10.93
N SER A 462 8.48 -18.50 -10.72
CA SER A 462 9.60 -19.42 -10.87
C SER A 462 10.12 -19.47 -12.32
N GLN A 463 9.23 -19.53 -13.32
CA GLN A 463 9.62 -19.54 -14.73
C GLN A 463 10.21 -18.22 -15.18
N GLN A 464 9.71 -17.13 -14.63
CA GLN A 464 10.29 -15.82 -14.84
C GLN A 464 11.70 -15.74 -14.25
N LYS A 465 11.97 -16.38 -13.10
CA LYS A 465 13.33 -16.48 -12.54
C LYS A 465 14.27 -17.30 -13.43
N ALA A 466 13.73 -18.29 -14.13
CA ALA A 466 14.48 -19.11 -15.07
C ALA A 466 14.61 -18.47 -16.47
N CYS A 467 14.12 -17.24 -16.66
CA CYS A 467 14.06 -16.57 -17.97
C CYS A 467 13.34 -17.38 -19.07
N ASN A 468 12.42 -18.26 -18.69
CA ASN A 468 11.67 -19.12 -19.61
C ASN A 468 10.42 -18.40 -20.11
N PHE A 469 10.62 -17.46 -21.04
CA PHE A 469 9.54 -16.62 -21.58
C PHE A 469 8.35 -17.41 -22.17
N PRO A 470 8.55 -18.49 -22.96
CA PRO A 470 7.44 -19.30 -23.47
C PRO A 470 6.57 -19.88 -22.34
N SER A 471 7.18 -20.36 -21.26
CA SER A 471 6.42 -20.89 -20.11
C SER A 471 5.70 -19.79 -19.33
N VAL A 472 6.32 -18.61 -19.17
CA VAL A 472 5.66 -17.44 -18.54
C VAL A 472 4.43 -17.01 -19.34
N LEU A 473 4.55 -17.03 -20.67
CA LEU A 473 3.47 -16.70 -21.59
C LEU A 473 2.32 -17.72 -21.53
N LEU A 474 2.64 -19.01 -21.59
CA LEU A 474 1.66 -20.08 -21.39
C LEU A 474 0.89 -19.92 -20.07
N LEU A 475 1.62 -19.69 -18.97
CA LEU A 475 1.02 -19.48 -17.65
C LEU A 475 0.17 -18.21 -17.58
N ASN A 476 0.46 -17.17 -18.38
CA ASN A 476 -0.42 -16.00 -18.48
C ASN A 476 -1.77 -16.36 -19.08
N TYR A 477 -1.79 -17.09 -20.20
CA TYR A 477 -3.05 -17.53 -20.82
C TYR A 477 -3.84 -18.44 -19.88
N ILE A 478 -3.18 -19.39 -19.21
CA ILE A 478 -3.83 -20.28 -18.23
C ILE A 478 -4.41 -19.49 -17.06
N LEU A 479 -3.67 -18.52 -16.50
CA LEU A 479 -4.17 -17.63 -15.43
C LEU A 479 -5.39 -16.83 -15.88
N VAL A 480 -5.40 -16.35 -17.14
CA VAL A 480 -6.55 -15.64 -17.71
C VAL A 480 -7.75 -16.60 -17.78
N ILE A 481 -7.61 -17.78 -18.37
CA ILE A 481 -8.69 -18.78 -18.47
C ILE A 481 -9.23 -19.14 -17.08
N TYR A 482 -8.34 -19.43 -16.13
CA TYR A 482 -8.72 -19.80 -14.77
C TYR A 482 -9.54 -18.72 -14.06
N ARG A 483 -9.16 -17.45 -14.21
CA ARG A 483 -9.91 -16.32 -13.63
C ARG A 483 -11.30 -16.19 -14.22
N HIS A 484 -11.45 -16.44 -15.52
CA HIS A 484 -12.74 -16.44 -16.21
C HIS A 484 -13.61 -17.63 -15.81
N LEU A 485 -13.01 -18.81 -15.65
CA LEU A 485 -13.69 -19.98 -15.08
C LEU A 485 -14.30 -19.63 -13.71
N LYS A 486 -13.53 -18.99 -12.82
CA LYS A 486 -14.08 -18.54 -11.52
C LYS A 486 -15.18 -17.50 -11.65
N ALA A 487 -15.10 -16.62 -12.65
CA ALA A 487 -16.10 -15.60 -12.91
C ALA A 487 -17.47 -16.15 -13.32
N LEU A 488 -17.56 -17.39 -13.82
CA LEU A 488 -18.83 -18.09 -14.08
C LEU A 488 -19.68 -18.26 -12.81
N THR A 489 -19.10 -18.11 -11.62
CA THR A 489 -19.88 -18.10 -10.38
C THR A 489 -20.80 -16.87 -10.29
N ASN A 490 -20.41 -15.77 -10.93
CA ASN A 490 -20.94 -14.43 -10.69
C ASN A 490 -21.50 -13.73 -11.92
N LEU A 491 -21.16 -14.18 -13.12
CA LEU A 491 -21.55 -13.58 -14.39
C LEU A 491 -22.29 -14.58 -15.28
N THR A 492 -22.86 -14.11 -16.39
CA THR A 492 -23.43 -15.02 -17.39
C THR A 492 -22.32 -15.73 -18.18
N PRO A 493 -22.53 -16.98 -18.64
CA PRO A 493 -21.56 -17.68 -19.48
C PRO A 493 -21.15 -16.89 -20.72
N GLN A 494 -22.10 -16.19 -21.34
CA GLN A 494 -21.85 -15.37 -22.53
C GLN A 494 -20.91 -14.19 -22.23
N MET A 495 -21.14 -13.45 -21.12
CA MET A 495 -20.26 -12.35 -20.71
C MET A 495 -18.82 -12.83 -20.49
N VAL A 496 -18.66 -13.99 -19.84
CA VAL A 496 -17.36 -14.58 -19.55
C VAL A 496 -16.63 -14.98 -20.83
N LEU A 497 -17.31 -15.66 -21.76
CA LEU A 497 -16.69 -16.12 -23.01
C LEU A 497 -16.33 -14.97 -23.96
N LEU A 498 -17.19 -13.93 -24.04
CA LEU A 498 -16.91 -12.76 -24.88
C LEU A 498 -15.70 -11.97 -24.37
N ASP A 499 -15.62 -11.72 -23.05
CA ASP A 499 -14.45 -11.04 -22.49
C ASP A 499 -13.18 -11.89 -22.60
N LEU A 500 -13.27 -13.20 -22.36
CA LEU A 500 -12.14 -14.11 -22.53
C LEU A 500 -11.61 -14.07 -23.98
N LYS A 501 -12.51 -14.06 -24.97
CA LYS A 501 -12.15 -13.90 -26.39
C LYS A 501 -11.45 -12.55 -26.64
N GLU A 502 -12.02 -11.45 -26.16
CA GLU A 502 -11.45 -10.11 -26.30
C GLU A 502 -10.06 -9.97 -25.66
N GLN A 503 -9.86 -10.52 -24.46
CA GLN A 503 -8.56 -10.52 -23.79
C GLN A 503 -7.52 -11.32 -24.58
N PHE A 504 -7.90 -12.47 -25.15
CA PHE A 504 -6.99 -13.26 -25.97
C PHE A 504 -6.65 -12.55 -27.28
N GLU A 505 -7.62 -11.92 -27.94
CA GLU A 505 -7.37 -11.08 -29.11
C GLU A 505 -6.43 -9.92 -28.79
N THR A 506 -6.62 -9.25 -27.65
CA THR A 506 -5.75 -8.16 -27.20
C THR A 506 -4.33 -8.64 -26.92
N ILE A 507 -4.17 -9.76 -26.20
CA ILE A 507 -2.86 -10.35 -25.93
C ILE A 507 -2.15 -10.72 -27.23
N TYR A 508 -2.87 -11.34 -28.18
CA TYR A 508 -2.33 -11.73 -29.47
C TYR A 508 -1.94 -10.53 -30.35
N LYS A 509 -2.84 -9.54 -30.48
CA LYS A 509 -2.64 -8.31 -31.29
C LYS A 509 -1.63 -7.34 -30.66
N SER A 510 -1.35 -7.43 -29.35
CA SER A 510 -0.35 -6.58 -28.69
C SER A 510 1.09 -6.80 -29.17
N ARG A 511 1.33 -7.88 -29.93
CA ARG A 511 2.63 -8.25 -30.48
C ARG A 511 2.61 -8.08 -31.99
N GLU A 512 3.51 -7.25 -32.51
CA GLU A 512 3.71 -7.10 -33.96
C GLU A 512 4.18 -8.42 -34.62
N HIS A 513 4.93 -9.22 -33.86
CA HIS A 513 5.40 -10.54 -34.29
C HIS A 513 5.07 -11.60 -33.23
N PRO A 514 3.88 -12.23 -33.29
CA PRO A 514 3.51 -13.28 -32.34
C PRO A 514 4.43 -14.49 -32.45
N LEU A 515 4.79 -15.08 -31.31
CA LEU A 515 5.56 -16.33 -31.29
C LEU A 515 4.76 -17.48 -31.90
N GLN A 516 5.44 -18.57 -32.31
CA GLN A 516 4.76 -19.79 -32.73
C GLN A 516 3.82 -20.33 -31.64
N ILE A 517 4.26 -20.28 -30.37
CA ILE A 517 3.45 -20.66 -29.21
C ILE A 517 2.23 -19.73 -29.03
N ASP A 518 2.36 -18.42 -29.24
CA ASP A 518 1.23 -17.48 -29.21
C ASP A 518 0.19 -17.84 -30.26
N THR A 519 0.63 -18.09 -31.49
CA THR A 519 -0.25 -18.44 -32.61
C THR A 519 -0.97 -19.76 -32.38
N MET A 520 -0.25 -20.75 -31.85
CA MET A 520 -0.81 -22.06 -31.51
C MET A 520 -1.87 -21.93 -30.39
N ILE A 521 -1.55 -21.27 -29.29
CA ILE A 521 -2.47 -21.05 -28.17
C ILE A 521 -3.70 -20.29 -28.65
N TYR A 522 -3.51 -19.18 -29.37
CA TYR A 522 -4.59 -18.34 -29.86
C TYR A 522 -5.57 -19.11 -30.77
N ARG A 523 -5.06 -19.85 -31.77
CA ARG A 523 -5.90 -20.67 -32.66
C ARG A 523 -6.70 -21.73 -31.89
N LYS A 524 -6.07 -22.37 -30.92
CA LYS A 524 -6.69 -23.41 -30.12
C LYS A 524 -7.77 -22.85 -29.19
N CYS A 525 -7.52 -21.73 -28.54
CA CYS A 525 -8.51 -21.06 -27.71
C CYS A 525 -9.67 -20.51 -28.53
N GLN A 526 -9.40 -19.93 -29.71
CA GLN A 526 -10.45 -19.46 -30.62
C GLN A 526 -11.42 -20.56 -31.04
N SER A 527 -10.93 -21.77 -31.35
CA SER A 527 -11.82 -22.87 -31.76
C SER A 527 -12.74 -23.29 -30.62
N VAL A 528 -12.23 -23.39 -29.39
CA VAL A 528 -13.02 -23.69 -28.18
C VAL A 528 -14.06 -22.60 -27.93
N PHE A 529 -13.66 -21.32 -27.95
CA PHE A 529 -14.59 -20.21 -27.69
C PHE A 529 -15.68 -20.11 -28.74
N LYS A 530 -15.34 -20.28 -30.03
CA LYS A 530 -16.31 -20.27 -31.13
C LYS A 530 -17.33 -21.40 -30.96
N LYS A 531 -16.88 -22.61 -30.64
CA LYS A 531 -17.75 -23.77 -30.39
C LYS A 531 -18.69 -23.51 -29.21
N LYS A 532 -18.15 -23.06 -28.07
CA LYS A 532 -18.94 -22.83 -26.85
C LYS A 532 -19.92 -21.65 -26.97
N LEU A 533 -19.58 -20.60 -27.71
CA LEU A 533 -20.51 -19.51 -28.01
C LEU A 533 -21.66 -19.98 -28.91
N ALA A 534 -21.37 -20.78 -29.94
CA ALA A 534 -22.40 -21.36 -30.80
C ALA A 534 -23.35 -22.29 -30.02
N GLU A 535 -22.83 -23.14 -29.12
CA GLU A 535 -23.64 -23.97 -28.22
C GLU A 535 -24.62 -23.14 -27.37
N LEU A 536 -24.21 -21.94 -26.92
CA LEU A 536 -25.07 -21.03 -26.17
C LEU A 536 -26.13 -20.37 -27.06
N GLU A 537 -25.76 -19.93 -28.27
CA GLU A 537 -26.67 -19.30 -29.23
C GLU A 537 -27.75 -20.30 -29.70
N GLU A 538 -27.36 -21.54 -30.02
CA GLU A 538 -28.28 -22.62 -30.42
C GLU A 538 -29.26 -23.01 -29.31
N SER A 539 -28.87 -22.84 -28.03
CA SER A 539 -29.75 -23.12 -26.91
C SER A 539 -30.92 -22.13 -26.77
N GLY A 540 -30.87 -20.99 -27.46
CA GLY A 540 -31.93 -19.98 -27.54
C GLY A 540 -32.33 -19.32 -26.20
N LYS A 541 -31.70 -19.70 -25.08
CA LYS A 541 -31.99 -19.19 -23.74
C LYS A 541 -30.91 -18.18 -23.34
N LEU A 542 -31.31 -16.93 -23.09
CA LEU A 542 -30.46 -15.97 -22.40
C LEU A 542 -30.35 -16.42 -20.93
N LEU A 543 -29.34 -17.22 -20.63
CA LEU A 543 -29.16 -17.80 -19.30
C LEU A 543 -28.62 -16.75 -18.33
N MET A 544 -29.55 -16.10 -17.63
CA MET A 544 -29.23 -15.13 -16.60
C MET A 544 -28.58 -15.81 -15.40
N ASN A 545 -27.56 -15.19 -14.82
CA ASN A 545 -27.03 -15.65 -13.54
C ASN A 545 -28.07 -15.29 -12.45
N PRO A 546 -28.46 -16.22 -11.56
CA PRO A 546 -29.48 -15.95 -10.55
C PRO A 546 -29.17 -14.74 -9.65
N LYS A 547 -27.88 -14.49 -9.35
CA LYS A 547 -27.44 -13.34 -8.56
C LYS A 547 -27.57 -12.03 -9.36
N LEU A 548 -27.28 -12.05 -10.67
CA LEU A 548 -27.50 -10.90 -11.55
C LEU A 548 -29.00 -10.60 -11.70
N GLU A 549 -29.83 -11.63 -11.83
CA GLU A 549 -31.29 -11.48 -11.87
C GLU A 549 -31.78 -10.79 -10.60
N LYS A 550 -31.34 -11.28 -9.42
CA LYS A 550 -31.70 -10.66 -8.15
C LYS A 550 -31.17 -9.24 -7.99
N LEU A 551 -29.98 -8.95 -8.54
CA LEU A 551 -29.44 -7.59 -8.59
C LEU A 551 -30.36 -6.67 -9.41
N VAL A 552 -30.79 -7.10 -10.60
CA VAL A 552 -31.71 -6.33 -11.45
C VAL A 552 -33.03 -6.04 -10.74
N ASP A 553 -33.61 -7.03 -10.05
CA ASP A 553 -34.84 -6.85 -9.28
C ASP A 553 -34.72 -5.77 -8.20
N LEU A 554 -33.63 -5.80 -7.43
CA LEU A 554 -33.39 -4.80 -6.38
C LEU A 554 -33.17 -3.40 -6.97
N LEU A 555 -32.44 -3.31 -8.08
CA LEU A 555 -32.24 -2.04 -8.77
C LEU A 555 -33.56 -1.46 -9.27
N LYS A 556 -34.45 -2.27 -9.87
CA LYS A 556 -35.78 -1.81 -10.32
C LYS A 556 -36.60 -1.24 -9.16
N ILE A 557 -36.59 -1.89 -8.01
CA ILE A 557 -37.33 -1.44 -6.82
C ILE A 557 -36.76 -0.11 -6.30
N HIS A 558 -35.44 -0.04 -6.13
CA HIS A 558 -34.81 1.15 -5.52
C HIS A 558 -34.77 2.34 -6.48
N LEU A 559 -34.61 2.14 -7.78
CA LEU A 559 -34.56 3.21 -8.78
C LEU A 559 -35.93 3.71 -9.24
N ALA A 560 -37.02 3.15 -8.70
CA ALA A 560 -38.35 3.75 -8.84
C ALA A 560 -38.38 5.19 -8.30
N ASN A 561 -37.50 5.53 -7.35
CA ASN A 561 -37.25 6.90 -6.92
C ASN A 561 -36.02 7.48 -7.65
N PRO A 562 -36.15 8.54 -8.47
CA PRO A 562 -35.04 9.11 -9.23
C PRO A 562 -33.95 9.76 -8.35
N ASN A 563 -34.27 10.08 -7.09
CA ASN A 563 -33.31 10.66 -6.14
C ASN A 563 -32.43 9.59 -5.47
N HIS A 564 -32.78 8.31 -5.62
CA HIS A 564 -32.00 7.23 -5.04
C HIS A 564 -30.64 7.08 -5.73
N ARG A 565 -29.66 6.76 -4.90
CA ARG A 565 -28.27 6.51 -5.31
C ARG A 565 -27.85 5.16 -4.77
N ILE A 566 -27.25 4.34 -5.62
CA ILE A 566 -26.94 2.94 -5.30
C ILE A 566 -25.43 2.71 -5.42
N LEU A 567 -24.84 2.10 -4.40
CA LEU A 567 -23.45 1.66 -4.41
C LEU A 567 -23.41 0.13 -4.46
N ILE A 568 -22.77 -0.43 -5.48
CA ILE A 568 -22.54 -1.87 -5.64
C ILE A 568 -21.07 -2.16 -5.37
N LEU A 569 -20.79 -2.98 -4.35
CA LEU A 569 -19.45 -3.40 -3.96
C LEU A 569 -19.12 -4.77 -4.54
N VAL A 570 -17.95 -4.88 -5.17
CA VAL A 570 -17.44 -6.12 -5.80
C VAL A 570 -15.99 -6.38 -5.43
N GLU A 571 -15.58 -7.66 -5.46
CA GLU A 571 -14.22 -8.06 -5.06
C GLU A 571 -13.13 -7.62 -6.05
N ARG A 572 -13.43 -7.62 -7.36
CA ARG A 572 -12.42 -7.46 -8.42
C ARG A 572 -12.84 -6.38 -9.42
N THR A 573 -11.85 -5.65 -9.95
CA THR A 573 -12.04 -4.62 -10.98
C THR A 573 -12.71 -5.17 -12.24
N PHE A 574 -12.42 -6.44 -12.57
CA PHE A 574 -13.07 -7.19 -13.65
C PHE A 574 -14.60 -7.25 -13.47
N TYR A 575 -15.09 -7.61 -12.28
CA TYR A 575 -16.53 -7.64 -11.99
C TYR A 575 -17.14 -6.23 -12.08
N ALA A 576 -16.41 -5.20 -11.62
CA ALA A 576 -16.91 -3.83 -11.68
C ALA A 576 -17.21 -3.40 -13.12
N LYS A 577 -16.27 -3.65 -14.05
CA LYS A 577 -16.44 -3.33 -15.48
C LYS A 577 -17.59 -4.12 -16.09
N LYS A 578 -17.59 -5.46 -15.93
CA LYS A 578 -18.57 -6.33 -16.58
C LYS A 578 -19.99 -6.11 -16.08
N ILE A 579 -20.16 -5.86 -14.77
CA ILE A 579 -21.49 -5.52 -14.22
C ILE A 579 -21.93 -4.16 -14.73
N CYS A 580 -21.05 -3.17 -14.84
CA CYS A 580 -21.39 -1.86 -15.41
C CYS A 580 -21.87 -1.97 -16.87
N GLU A 581 -21.10 -2.67 -17.73
CA GLU A 581 -21.46 -2.93 -19.13
C GLU A 581 -22.80 -3.68 -19.26
N PHE A 582 -23.00 -4.70 -18.42
CA PHE A 582 -24.26 -5.45 -18.36
C PHE A 582 -25.43 -4.55 -17.99
N LEU A 583 -25.28 -3.75 -16.93
CA LEU A 583 -26.33 -2.85 -16.48
C LEU A 583 -26.66 -1.81 -17.58
N GLN A 584 -25.67 -1.22 -18.24
CA GLN A 584 -25.86 -0.23 -19.33
C GLN A 584 -26.63 -0.79 -20.53
N SER A 585 -26.43 -2.08 -20.83
CA SER A 585 -27.03 -2.75 -21.98
C SER A 585 -28.34 -3.47 -21.65
N HIS A 586 -28.70 -3.61 -20.37
CA HIS A 586 -29.89 -4.36 -19.95
C HIS A 586 -31.19 -3.69 -20.43
N PRO A 587 -32.09 -4.41 -21.13
CA PRO A 587 -33.28 -3.83 -21.76
C PRO A 587 -34.15 -3.02 -20.79
N ASP A 588 -34.41 -3.57 -19.60
CA ASP A 588 -35.28 -2.93 -18.62
C ASP A 588 -34.63 -1.78 -17.83
N LEU A 589 -33.29 -1.71 -17.80
CA LEU A 589 -32.56 -0.77 -16.96
C LEU A 589 -31.94 0.38 -17.74
N LYS A 590 -31.62 0.19 -19.03
CA LYS A 590 -30.85 1.13 -19.86
C LYS A 590 -31.34 2.59 -19.80
N ASN A 591 -32.65 2.81 -19.62
CA ASN A 591 -33.24 4.14 -19.54
C ASN A 591 -33.38 4.67 -18.10
N LEU A 592 -33.24 3.80 -17.09
CA LEU A 592 -33.38 4.12 -15.67
C LEU A 592 -32.02 4.32 -14.99
N ILE A 593 -30.96 3.69 -15.49
CA ILE A 593 -29.65 3.72 -14.86
C ILE A 593 -28.67 4.61 -15.61
N LYS A 594 -27.76 5.21 -14.85
CA LYS A 594 -26.54 5.88 -15.31
C LYS A 594 -25.40 5.34 -14.46
N PRO A 595 -24.87 4.15 -14.80
CA PRO A 595 -23.88 3.48 -13.97
C PRO A 595 -22.47 4.01 -14.26
N CYS A 596 -21.64 4.07 -13.23
CA CYS A 596 -20.21 4.37 -13.34
C CYS A 596 -19.37 3.36 -12.55
N CYS A 597 -18.12 3.14 -12.99
CA CYS A 597 -17.15 2.35 -12.24
C CYS A 597 -16.19 3.24 -11.46
N LEU A 598 -15.81 2.79 -10.27
CA LEU A 598 -14.70 3.36 -9.52
C LEU A 598 -13.81 2.20 -9.05
N VAL A 599 -12.52 2.18 -9.40
CA VAL A 599 -11.60 1.08 -9.06
C VAL A 599 -10.26 1.59 -8.50
N GLY A 600 -9.58 0.85 -7.64
CA GLY A 600 -8.28 1.28 -7.09
C GLY A 600 -7.17 1.43 -8.16
N ASN A 601 -6.17 2.29 -7.93
CA ASN A 601 -5.08 2.63 -8.88
C ASN A 601 -4.05 1.52 -9.17
N THR A 602 -4.31 0.26 -8.79
CA THR A 602 -3.36 -0.84 -8.88
C THR A 602 -3.56 -1.67 -10.15
N GLY A 603 -2.83 -1.35 -11.22
CA GLY A 603 -2.77 -2.14 -12.46
C GLY A 603 -2.87 -1.29 -13.74
N SER A 604 -2.40 -1.82 -14.88
CA SER A 604 -2.51 -1.13 -16.19
C SER A 604 -3.97 -0.84 -16.56
N ASN A 605 -4.85 -1.84 -16.38
CA ASN A 605 -6.28 -1.74 -16.72
C ASN A 605 -7.07 -0.84 -15.75
N ALA A 606 -6.49 -0.48 -14.60
CA ALA A 606 -7.07 0.45 -13.63
C ALA A 606 -6.77 1.91 -13.98
N ARG A 607 -5.61 2.20 -14.57
CA ARG A 607 -5.20 3.57 -14.93
C ARG A 607 -6.14 4.22 -15.96
N GLU A 608 -6.61 3.46 -16.94
CA GLU A 608 -7.59 3.96 -17.94
C GLU A 608 -8.93 4.34 -17.30
N VAL A 609 -9.42 3.54 -16.36
CA VAL A 609 -10.68 3.82 -15.64
C VAL A 609 -10.51 5.01 -14.67
N ASN A 610 -9.28 5.25 -14.22
CA ASN A 610 -8.99 6.15 -13.10
C ASN A 610 -8.45 7.53 -13.50
N LYS A 611 -8.34 7.86 -14.80
CA LYS A 611 -7.95 9.21 -15.22
C LYS A 611 -8.85 10.30 -14.58
N ASN A 612 -10.11 9.96 -14.27
CA ASN A 612 -11.13 10.91 -13.80
C ASN A 612 -11.80 10.52 -12.46
N GLN A 613 -11.13 9.84 -11.53
CA GLN A 613 -11.77 9.38 -10.27
C GLN A 613 -12.51 10.48 -9.52
N THR A 614 -11.90 11.66 -9.40
CA THR A 614 -12.48 12.83 -8.73
C THR A 614 -13.77 13.27 -9.43
N THR A 615 -13.73 13.39 -10.77
CA THR A 615 -14.89 13.77 -11.58
C THR A 615 -16.01 12.73 -11.54
N THR A 616 -15.67 11.43 -11.51
CA THR A 616 -16.66 10.35 -11.38
C THR A 616 -17.37 10.39 -10.02
N LEU A 617 -16.61 10.65 -8.95
CA LEU A 617 -17.17 10.84 -7.61
C LEU A 617 -18.07 12.07 -7.53
N GLU A 618 -17.61 13.21 -8.04
CA GLU A 618 -18.40 14.45 -8.12
C GLU A 618 -19.66 14.24 -8.97
N GLY A 619 -19.57 13.52 -10.09
CA GLY A 619 -20.72 13.15 -10.92
C GLY A 619 -21.74 12.27 -10.19
N PHE A 620 -21.29 11.35 -9.34
CA PHE A 620 -22.19 10.54 -8.51
C PHE A 620 -22.85 11.37 -7.40
N GLN A 621 -22.10 12.29 -6.78
CA GLN A 621 -22.61 13.21 -5.76
C GLN A 621 -23.67 14.17 -6.34
N THR A 622 -23.39 14.75 -7.51
CA THR A 622 -24.28 15.70 -8.21
C THR A 622 -25.47 15.02 -8.92
N GLY A 623 -25.40 13.71 -9.16
CA GLY A 623 -26.50 12.94 -9.76
C GLY A 623 -26.44 12.70 -11.25
N ILE A 624 -25.28 12.98 -11.85
CA ILE A 624 -24.95 12.51 -13.19
C ILE A 624 -25.00 10.98 -13.24
N TYR A 625 -24.50 10.32 -12.19
CA TYR A 625 -24.58 8.87 -12.01
C TYR A 625 -25.51 8.52 -10.84
N ASN A 626 -26.35 7.49 -11.02
CA ASN A 626 -27.25 7.00 -9.96
C ASN A 626 -26.88 5.60 -9.46
N VAL A 627 -25.97 4.89 -10.14
CA VAL A 627 -25.42 3.61 -9.70
C VAL A 627 -23.89 3.67 -9.80
N MET A 628 -23.19 3.39 -8.71
CA MET A 628 -21.73 3.30 -8.69
C MET A 628 -21.32 1.85 -8.40
N ILE A 629 -20.46 1.27 -9.23
CA ILE A 629 -19.88 -0.05 -9.01
C ILE A 629 -18.41 0.13 -8.59
N ALA A 630 -18.07 -0.30 -7.38
CA ALA A 630 -16.77 -0.05 -6.77
C ALA A 630 -16.12 -1.29 -6.15
N THR A 631 -14.79 -1.32 -6.16
CA THR A 631 -13.98 -2.28 -5.39
C THR A 631 -13.73 -1.79 -3.96
N ASP A 632 -13.37 -2.70 -3.05
CA ASP A 632 -12.94 -2.43 -1.67
C ASP A 632 -11.87 -1.33 -1.51
N ALA A 633 -11.03 -1.14 -2.53
CA ALA A 633 -10.04 -0.07 -2.62
C ALA A 633 -10.64 1.34 -2.54
N ILE A 634 -11.96 1.47 -2.65
CA ILE A 634 -12.74 2.71 -2.44
C ILE A 634 -13.57 2.68 -1.17
N GLN A 635 -13.85 1.48 -0.65
CA GLN A 635 -14.68 1.27 0.53
C GLN A 635 -14.10 1.88 1.80
N ALA A 636 -12.78 2.08 1.91
CA ALA A 636 -12.19 2.82 3.04
C ALA A 636 -11.85 4.26 2.64
N GLY A 637 -12.27 5.23 3.45
CA GLY A 637 -11.85 6.63 3.35
C GLY A 637 -12.67 7.59 2.46
N LEU A 638 -13.30 7.12 1.39
CA LEU A 638 -14.06 8.01 0.48
C LEU A 638 -15.43 8.37 1.06
N ASN A 639 -15.74 9.67 1.16
CA ASN A 639 -17.07 10.19 1.50
C ASN A 639 -18.02 9.97 0.31
N THR A 640 -18.49 8.73 0.15
CA THR A 640 -19.54 8.39 -0.80
C THR A 640 -20.80 9.17 -0.43
N PRO A 641 -21.49 9.82 -1.39
CA PRO A 641 -22.75 10.53 -1.14
C PRO A 641 -23.79 9.62 -0.47
N GLN A 642 -24.80 10.23 0.14
CA GLN A 642 -25.91 9.50 0.77
C GLN A 642 -26.50 8.51 -0.24
N CYS A 643 -26.25 7.22 -0.01
CA CYS A 643 -26.82 6.15 -0.82
C CYS A 643 -28.13 5.72 -0.17
N SER A 644 -29.10 5.31 -0.99
CA SER A 644 -30.33 4.66 -0.55
C SER A 644 -30.17 3.13 -0.48
N LEU A 645 -29.15 2.59 -1.17
CA LEU A 645 -28.81 1.17 -1.15
C LEU A 645 -27.30 1.00 -1.28
N VAL A 646 -26.71 0.24 -0.38
CA VAL A 646 -25.35 -0.30 -0.49
C VAL A 646 -25.46 -1.81 -0.62
N LEU A 647 -25.12 -2.34 -1.81
CA LEU A 647 -25.27 -3.74 -2.18
C LEU A 647 -23.91 -4.37 -2.36
N ARG A 648 -23.63 -5.44 -1.62
CA ARG A 648 -22.45 -6.29 -1.81
C ARG A 648 -22.81 -7.43 -2.75
N TYR A 649 -22.16 -7.48 -3.91
CA TYR A 649 -22.42 -8.48 -4.93
C TYR A 649 -21.41 -9.63 -4.81
N ASP A 650 -21.84 -10.73 -4.19
CA ASP A 650 -21.03 -11.92 -3.85
C ASP A 650 -19.63 -11.56 -3.34
N PHE A 651 -19.59 -10.58 -2.45
CA PHE A 651 -18.37 -10.02 -1.91
C PHE A 651 -18.54 -9.75 -0.42
N VAL A 652 -17.69 -10.38 0.39
CA VAL A 652 -17.59 -10.09 1.82
C VAL A 652 -16.15 -9.68 2.08
N PRO A 653 -15.90 -8.40 2.42
CA PRO A 653 -14.58 -7.95 2.82
C PRO A 653 -14.19 -8.59 4.16
N ASP A 654 -13.03 -8.21 4.69
CA ASP A 654 -12.67 -8.56 6.06
C ASP A 654 -13.70 -8.00 7.08
N ASN A 655 -13.58 -8.44 8.34
CA ASN A 655 -14.54 -8.07 9.39
C ASN A 655 -14.62 -6.55 9.58
N ILE A 656 -13.50 -5.85 9.45
CA ILE A 656 -13.43 -4.39 9.56
C ILE A 656 -14.08 -3.73 8.36
N GLY A 657 -13.78 -4.15 7.13
CA GLY A 657 -14.42 -3.65 5.92
C GLY A 657 -15.93 -3.88 5.95
N THR A 658 -16.39 -5.03 6.48
CA THR A 658 -17.82 -5.33 6.61
C THR A 658 -18.49 -4.37 7.59
N LEU A 659 -17.87 -4.14 8.75
CA LEU A 659 -18.32 -3.16 9.73
C LEU A 659 -18.33 -1.75 9.15
N GLN A 660 -17.24 -1.30 8.52
CA GLN A 660 -17.14 0.00 7.86
C GLN A 660 -18.18 0.18 6.74
N GLY A 661 -18.51 -0.89 6.01
CA GLY A 661 -19.54 -0.89 4.97
C GLY A 661 -20.93 -0.65 5.56
N ARG A 662 -21.31 -1.40 6.61
CA ARG A 662 -22.57 -1.17 7.35
C ARG A 662 -22.64 0.23 7.94
N LEU A 663 -21.51 0.72 8.44
CA LEU A 663 -21.42 2.05 9.03
C LEU A 663 -21.52 3.21 8.02
N ARG A 664 -21.54 2.91 6.72
CA ARG A 664 -21.76 3.91 5.66
C ARG A 664 -23.21 4.00 5.22
N ALA A 665 -23.99 2.94 5.43
CA ALA A 665 -25.43 2.91 5.18
C ALA A 665 -26.23 3.64 6.27
N HIS A 666 -25.70 4.74 6.83
CA HIS A 666 -26.24 5.46 7.99
C HIS A 666 -27.07 6.69 7.65
N THR A 667 -27.04 7.15 6.40
CA THR A 667 -27.73 8.37 6.03
C THR A 667 -29.16 8.04 5.61
N GLY A 668 -30.11 8.09 6.56
CA GLY A 668 -31.54 7.91 6.30
C GLY A 668 -31.96 6.45 6.05
N ASP A 669 -32.95 6.24 5.18
CA ASP A 669 -33.54 4.93 4.83
C ASP A 669 -32.61 4.01 3.98
N CYS A 670 -31.29 4.13 4.14
CA CYS A 670 -30.33 3.36 3.36
C CYS A 670 -30.37 1.87 3.71
N LYS A 671 -30.68 1.01 2.74
CA LYS A 671 -30.59 -0.44 2.91
C LYS A 671 -29.15 -0.92 2.70
N TYR A 672 -28.71 -1.89 3.49
CA TYR A 672 -27.43 -2.59 3.31
C TYR A 672 -27.72 -4.06 3.00
N CYS A 673 -27.24 -4.58 1.87
CA CYS A 673 -27.59 -5.93 1.42
C CYS A 673 -26.35 -6.71 0.93
N LEU A 674 -26.36 -8.03 1.10
CA LEU A 674 -25.43 -8.98 0.48
C LEU A 674 -26.22 -9.94 -0.40
N ILE A 675 -25.90 -9.99 -1.70
CA ILE A 675 -26.36 -11.07 -2.58
C ILE A 675 -25.30 -12.18 -2.56
N THR A 676 -25.68 -13.39 -2.17
CA THR A 676 -24.78 -14.56 -2.18
C THR A 676 -25.59 -15.84 -2.40
N THR A 677 -24.91 -16.95 -2.68
CA THR A 677 -25.50 -18.29 -2.63
C THR A 677 -25.41 -18.84 -1.21
N LYS A 678 -26.42 -19.61 -0.78
CA LYS A 678 -26.41 -20.30 0.52
C LYS A 678 -25.20 -21.24 0.62
N ASP A 679 -24.58 -21.28 1.80
CA ASP A 679 -23.41 -22.12 2.12
C ASP A 679 -22.17 -21.86 1.25
N SER A 680 -22.15 -20.77 0.47
CA SER A 680 -20.95 -20.33 -0.25
C SER A 680 -19.84 -19.89 0.71
N ALA A 681 -18.60 -19.81 0.21
CA ALA A 681 -17.49 -19.27 0.99
C ALA A 681 -17.80 -17.86 1.52
N ASN A 682 -18.45 -17.01 0.73
CA ASN A 682 -18.83 -15.65 1.15
C ASN A 682 -19.99 -15.64 2.16
N TYR A 683 -20.95 -16.55 2.04
CA TYR A 683 -22.00 -16.71 3.05
C TYR A 683 -21.41 -17.08 4.42
N ASN A 684 -20.47 -18.02 4.44
CA ASN A 684 -19.79 -18.41 5.68
C ASN A 684 -18.94 -17.26 6.23
N LYS A 685 -18.21 -16.52 5.38
CA LYS A 685 -17.48 -15.31 5.79
C LYS A 685 -18.39 -14.25 6.42
N GLU A 686 -19.58 -14.00 5.88
CA GLU A 686 -20.54 -13.06 6.47
C GLU A 686 -21.02 -13.52 7.85
N LYS A 687 -21.26 -14.82 8.01
CA LYS A 687 -21.63 -15.42 9.30
C LYS A 687 -20.51 -15.26 10.33
N ASP A 688 -19.27 -15.53 9.93
CA ASP A 688 -18.09 -15.37 10.77
C ASP A 688 -17.88 -13.89 11.14
N SER A 689 -18.11 -12.96 10.20
CA SER A 689 -18.02 -11.52 10.47
C SER A 689 -19.09 -11.04 11.45
N ARG A 690 -20.32 -11.59 11.41
CA ARG A 690 -21.37 -11.26 12.39
C ARG A 690 -21.03 -11.77 13.78
N LYS A 691 -20.53 -13.01 13.86
CA LYS A 691 -20.06 -13.58 15.13
C LYS A 691 -18.91 -12.75 15.71
N TYR A 692 -17.96 -12.37 14.87
CA TYR A 692 -16.85 -11.51 15.26
C TYR A 692 -17.30 -10.17 15.86
N GLU A 693 -18.33 -9.54 15.29
CA GLU A 693 -18.90 -8.30 15.83
C GLU A 693 -19.55 -8.50 17.22
N GLN A 694 -20.20 -9.65 17.44
CA GLN A 694 -20.75 -10.01 18.75
C GLN A 694 -19.63 -10.24 19.76
N ASP A 695 -18.62 -11.04 19.41
CA ASP A 695 -17.44 -11.30 20.24
C ASP A 695 -16.71 -9.99 20.60
N LEU A 696 -16.63 -9.04 19.65
CA LEU A 696 -16.02 -7.72 19.88
C LEU A 696 -16.79 -6.93 20.95
N LYS A 697 -18.12 -6.96 20.97
CA LYS A 697 -18.93 -6.28 22.00
C LYS A 697 -18.64 -6.84 23.40
N GLU A 698 -18.61 -8.16 23.53
CA GLU A 698 -18.33 -8.83 24.81
C GLU A 698 -16.92 -8.51 25.32
N VAL A 699 -15.93 -8.46 24.42
CA VAL A 699 -14.56 -8.15 24.79
C VAL A 699 -14.37 -6.68 25.15
N LEU A 700 -15.11 -5.78 24.51
CA LEU A 700 -15.09 -4.36 24.91
C LEU A 700 -15.67 -4.16 26.31
N GLU A 701 -16.71 -4.90 26.69
CA GLU A 701 -17.20 -4.92 28.08
C GLU A 701 -16.14 -5.48 29.03
N THR A 702 -15.44 -6.54 28.63
CA THR A 702 -14.31 -7.09 29.40
C THR A 702 -13.18 -6.06 29.58
N TRP A 703 -12.82 -5.32 28.52
CA TRP A 703 -11.81 -4.26 28.58
C TRP A 703 -12.22 -3.11 29.50
N LYS A 704 -13.50 -2.71 29.51
CA LYS A 704 -14.01 -1.72 30.47
C LYS A 704 -13.84 -2.15 31.93
N GLY A 705 -13.78 -3.47 32.19
CA GLY A 705 -13.53 -4.03 33.52
C GLY A 705 -12.06 -4.06 33.94
N ILE A 706 -11.12 -3.86 33.03
CA ILE A 706 -9.68 -3.79 33.34
C ILE A 706 -9.38 -2.42 33.95
N SER A 707 -8.66 -2.39 35.08
CA SER A 707 -8.26 -1.13 35.68
C SER A 707 -7.32 -0.35 34.74
N GLN A 708 -7.42 0.99 34.73
CA GLN A 708 -6.54 1.78 33.86
C GLN A 708 -5.06 1.56 34.17
N ASP A 709 -4.71 1.28 35.42
CA ASP A 709 -3.32 1.11 35.82
C ASP A 709 -2.75 -0.24 35.37
N GLU A 710 -3.54 -1.32 35.44
CA GLU A 710 -3.18 -2.62 34.85
C GLU A 710 -2.97 -2.50 33.33
N PHE A 711 -3.85 -1.77 32.64
CA PHE A 711 -3.71 -1.56 31.20
C PHE A 711 -2.47 -0.74 30.85
N LYS A 712 -2.18 0.34 31.58
CA LYS A 712 -0.97 1.17 31.40
C LYS A 712 0.30 0.36 31.60
N GLU A 713 0.37 -0.46 32.65
CA GLU A 713 1.53 -1.32 32.93
C GLU A 713 1.79 -2.28 31.77
N ARG A 714 0.72 -2.86 31.20
CA ARG A 714 0.80 -3.73 30.03
C ARG A 714 1.31 -2.99 28.79
N VAL A 715 0.80 -1.78 28.54
CA VAL A 715 1.25 -0.93 27.43
C VAL A 715 2.74 -0.60 27.57
N GLN A 716 3.18 -0.23 28.76
CA GLN A 716 4.57 0.13 29.04
C GLN A 716 5.52 -1.04 28.72
N LYS A 717 5.23 -2.25 29.22
CA LYS A 717 6.04 -3.46 28.95
C LYS A 717 6.16 -3.76 27.45
N VAL A 718 5.06 -3.62 26.71
CA VAL A 718 5.05 -3.83 25.26
C VAL A 718 5.86 -2.74 24.55
N GLN A 719 5.75 -1.49 25.00
CA GLN A 719 6.48 -0.37 24.39
C GLN A 719 7.99 -0.50 24.55
N GLU A 720 8.47 -0.86 25.74
CA GLU A 720 9.90 -1.07 26.01
C GLU A 720 10.48 -2.14 25.06
N SER A 721 9.76 -3.25 24.88
CA SER A 721 10.14 -4.33 23.96
C SER A 721 10.15 -3.86 22.49
N LEU A 722 9.12 -3.15 22.04
CA LEU A 722 9.04 -2.64 20.66
C LEU A 722 10.15 -1.65 20.34
N VAL A 723 10.41 -0.69 21.22
CA VAL A 723 11.44 0.34 21.01
C VAL A 723 12.83 -0.29 20.97
N ALA A 724 13.11 -1.27 21.83
CA ALA A 724 14.36 -2.03 21.79
C ALA A 724 14.53 -2.78 20.45
N GLU A 725 13.48 -3.46 19.98
CA GLU A 725 13.50 -4.18 18.70
C GLU A 725 13.74 -3.23 17.51
N TRP A 726 12.97 -2.14 17.45
CA TRP A 726 13.09 -1.14 16.36
C TRP A 726 14.48 -0.52 16.35
N THR A 727 15.01 -0.12 17.51
CA THR A 727 16.34 0.47 17.63
C THR A 727 17.42 -0.50 17.14
N ALA A 728 17.35 -1.78 17.56
CA ALA A 728 18.29 -2.81 17.10
C ALA A 728 18.22 -3.03 15.57
N ASN A 729 17.02 -3.01 14.99
CA ASN A 729 16.84 -3.16 13.54
C ASN A 729 17.39 -1.97 12.76
N LEU A 730 17.21 -0.75 13.26
CA LEU A 730 17.76 0.46 12.65
C LEU A 730 19.29 0.50 12.70
N ILE A 731 19.89 0.09 13.83
CA ILE A 731 21.34 -0.05 13.95
C ILE A 731 21.87 -1.08 12.95
N LYS A 732 21.22 -2.24 12.83
CA LYS A 732 21.59 -3.27 11.83
C LYS A 732 21.52 -2.73 10.41
N LEU A 733 20.49 -1.96 10.07
CA LEU A 733 20.35 -1.35 8.74
C LEU A 733 21.44 -0.31 8.47
N ALA A 734 21.77 0.54 9.45
CA ALA A 734 22.85 1.52 9.34
C ALA A 734 24.23 0.86 9.17
N ILE A 735 24.49 -0.24 9.90
CA ILE A 735 25.71 -1.05 9.72
C ILE A 735 25.73 -1.70 8.34
N ALA A 736 24.61 -2.29 7.89
CA ALA A 736 24.55 -2.90 6.57
C ALA A 736 24.78 -1.87 5.45
N GLN A 737 24.22 -0.66 5.58
CA GLN A 737 24.47 0.44 4.64
C GLN A 737 25.94 0.88 4.63
N SER A 738 26.58 1.01 5.80
CA SER A 738 27.99 1.40 5.87
C SER A 738 28.96 0.33 5.37
N VAL A 739 28.60 -0.95 5.51
CA VAL A 739 29.34 -2.08 4.94
C VAL A 739 29.13 -2.16 3.41
N ASN A 740 27.90 -2.00 2.94
CA ASN A 740 27.56 -2.06 1.51
C ASN A 740 28.15 -0.87 0.70
N ALA A 741 28.20 0.33 1.29
CA ALA A 741 28.81 1.51 0.67
C ALA A 741 30.33 1.38 0.46
N LYS A 742 30.99 0.42 1.15
CA LYS A 742 32.44 0.24 1.11
C LYS A 742 32.92 -1.00 0.32
N THR A 743 32.03 -1.86 -0.20
CA THR A 743 32.45 -3.21 -0.63
C THR A 743 31.96 -3.74 -1.98
N PHE A 744 31.13 -3.02 -2.75
CA PHE A 744 30.69 -3.50 -4.07
C PHE A 744 31.28 -2.68 -5.21
N GLU A 745 32.33 -3.20 -5.86
CA GLU A 745 32.54 -2.86 -7.26
C GLU A 745 31.36 -3.42 -8.04
N LEU A 746 30.59 -2.55 -8.71
CA LEU A 746 29.38 -2.90 -9.46
C LEU A 746 29.73 -3.66 -10.75
N THR A 747 30.26 -4.87 -10.61
CA THR A 747 30.60 -5.76 -11.73
C THR A 747 29.47 -6.75 -11.97
N GLY A 748 29.03 -6.88 -13.22
CA GLY A 748 27.92 -7.76 -13.62
C GLY A 748 27.00 -7.12 -14.65
N GLU A 749 25.79 -7.67 -14.79
CA GLU A 749 24.88 -7.35 -15.90
C GLU A 749 23.46 -7.06 -15.45
N VAL A 750 22.81 -6.13 -16.12
CA VAL A 750 21.37 -5.90 -16.05
C VAL A 750 20.73 -6.54 -17.28
N SER A 751 19.77 -7.44 -17.08
CA SER A 751 19.08 -8.14 -18.17
C SER A 751 17.56 -8.11 -18.01
N CYS A 752 16.84 -8.30 -19.12
CA CYS A 752 15.40 -8.42 -19.12
C CYS A 752 14.99 -9.63 -18.29
N ARG A 753 14.13 -9.42 -17.29
CA ARG A 753 13.66 -10.50 -16.41
C ARG A 753 12.81 -11.53 -17.14
N ALA A 754 12.21 -11.16 -18.27
CA ALA A 754 11.28 -12.03 -18.98
C ALA A 754 12.01 -13.08 -19.84
N CYS A 755 13.10 -12.69 -20.52
CA CYS A 755 13.81 -13.53 -21.48
C CYS A 755 15.32 -13.65 -21.25
N GLY A 756 15.89 -12.93 -20.29
CA GLY A 756 17.33 -12.91 -20.02
C GLY A 756 18.16 -12.04 -20.98
N TYR A 757 17.55 -11.36 -21.95
CA TYR A 757 18.25 -10.47 -22.89
C TYR A 757 19.06 -9.40 -22.14
N VAL A 758 20.37 -9.32 -22.40
CA VAL A 758 21.28 -8.41 -21.70
C VAL A 758 21.03 -6.98 -22.17
N LEU A 759 20.64 -6.14 -21.22
CA LEU A 759 20.31 -4.73 -21.45
C LEU A 759 21.54 -3.83 -21.27
N GLY A 760 22.48 -4.21 -20.41
CA GLY A 760 23.70 -3.43 -20.20
C GLY A 760 24.51 -3.90 -19.00
N GLN A 761 25.64 -3.22 -18.78
CA GLN A 761 26.54 -3.49 -17.66
C GLN A 761 26.01 -2.87 -16.37
N LEU A 762 26.14 -3.57 -15.24
CA LEU A 762 25.68 -3.07 -13.94
C LEU A 762 26.40 -1.79 -13.51
N ALA A 763 27.68 -1.63 -13.88
CA ALA A 763 28.47 -0.42 -13.62
C ALA A 763 27.85 0.85 -14.22
N GLN A 764 27.02 0.71 -15.25
CA GLN A 764 26.38 1.83 -15.96
C GLN A 764 25.01 2.19 -15.36
N LEU A 765 24.55 1.42 -14.36
CA LEU A 765 23.29 1.68 -13.70
C LEU A 765 23.42 2.91 -12.81
N CYS A 766 22.65 3.96 -13.11
CA CYS A 766 22.61 5.18 -12.34
C CYS A 766 21.15 5.58 -12.03
N ARG A 767 20.99 6.66 -11.25
CA ARG A 767 19.68 7.21 -10.92
C ARG A 767 19.62 8.73 -11.03
N HIS A 768 18.46 9.23 -11.47
CA HIS A 768 18.09 10.64 -11.43
C HIS A 768 16.69 10.77 -10.80
N GLY A 769 16.61 11.40 -9.64
CA GLY A 769 15.38 11.37 -8.82
C GLY A 769 14.98 9.95 -8.43
N ASP A 770 13.74 9.57 -8.76
CA ASP A 770 13.18 8.21 -8.56
C ASP A 770 13.31 7.33 -9.83
N SER A 771 14.01 7.81 -10.86
CA SER A 771 14.26 7.10 -12.12
C SER A 771 15.61 6.41 -12.12
N TYR A 772 15.65 5.14 -12.52
CA TYR A 772 16.86 4.29 -12.54
C TYR A 772 17.08 3.77 -13.96
N PHE A 773 18.25 3.99 -14.56
CA PHE A 773 18.51 3.69 -15.97
C PHE A 773 19.99 3.35 -16.19
N LEU A 774 20.29 2.77 -17.36
CA LEU A 774 21.65 2.48 -17.79
C LEU A 774 22.18 3.66 -18.60
N ASN A 775 23.25 4.30 -18.14
CA ASN A 775 23.88 5.45 -18.81
C ASN A 775 24.83 5.00 -19.93
N GLN A 776 24.33 4.21 -20.87
CA GLN A 776 25.10 3.73 -22.01
C GLN A 776 24.67 4.45 -23.28
N ARG A 777 25.63 5.00 -24.03
CA ARG A 777 25.35 5.71 -25.30
C ARG A 777 24.59 4.83 -26.29
N ASP A 778 24.82 3.52 -26.31
CA ASP A 778 24.17 2.56 -27.23
C ASP A 778 22.90 1.92 -26.67
N PHE A 779 22.38 2.35 -25.52
CA PHE A 779 21.25 1.68 -24.86
C PHE A 779 19.99 1.61 -25.74
N TYR A 780 19.73 2.64 -26.55
CA TYR A 780 18.59 2.69 -27.47
C TYR A 780 18.58 1.51 -28.47
N ASN A 781 19.75 0.96 -28.84
CA ASN A 781 19.86 -0.22 -29.71
C ASN A 781 19.38 -1.53 -29.04
N ARG A 782 19.26 -1.53 -27.71
CA ARG A 782 18.88 -2.71 -26.90
C ARG A 782 17.42 -2.70 -26.49
N VAL A 783 16.67 -1.69 -26.93
CA VAL A 783 15.24 -1.51 -26.65
C VAL A 783 14.46 -1.25 -27.93
N GLU A 784 13.14 -1.39 -27.83
CA GLU A 784 12.20 -0.93 -28.83
C GLU A 784 11.38 0.20 -28.24
N GLU A 785 11.35 1.31 -28.97
CA GLU A 785 10.67 2.52 -28.55
C GLU A 785 9.25 2.56 -29.11
N LYS A 786 8.28 2.84 -28.24
CA LYS A 786 6.91 3.15 -28.62
C LYS A 786 6.60 4.57 -28.16
N PRO A 787 6.70 5.57 -29.05
CA PRO A 787 6.43 6.96 -28.69
C PRO A 787 4.94 7.15 -28.37
N PHE A 788 4.63 8.13 -27.53
CA PHE A 788 3.26 8.56 -27.31
C PHE A 788 2.87 9.65 -28.31
N ASP A 789 1.61 9.59 -28.77
CA ASP A 789 1.05 10.62 -29.67
C ASP A 789 1.03 12.01 -29.00
N THR A 790 0.85 12.04 -27.67
CA THR A 790 0.87 13.26 -26.86
C THR A 790 1.80 13.06 -25.65
N PRO A 791 2.96 13.75 -25.59
CA PRO A 791 3.84 13.72 -24.42
C PRO A 791 3.16 14.25 -23.15
N GLU A 792 3.44 13.65 -22.00
CA GLU A 792 2.98 14.16 -20.69
C GLU A 792 4.09 14.97 -20.01
N GLU A 793 3.79 16.20 -19.60
CA GLU A 793 4.76 17.07 -18.93
C GLU A 793 4.79 16.86 -17.41
N TYR A 794 6.00 16.79 -16.85
CA TYR A 794 6.29 16.83 -15.43
C TYR A 794 7.25 17.98 -15.13
N ALA A 795 7.35 18.39 -13.86
CA ALA A 795 8.11 19.57 -13.45
C ALA A 795 9.57 19.64 -13.96
N LYS A 796 10.25 18.48 -14.09
CA LYS A 796 11.67 18.37 -14.48
C LYS A 796 11.92 17.48 -15.71
N SER A 797 10.87 16.89 -16.28
CA SER A 797 10.99 15.90 -17.34
C SER A 797 9.72 15.80 -18.16
N THR A 798 9.82 15.34 -19.40
CA THR A 798 8.68 15.05 -20.26
C THR A 798 8.62 13.55 -20.54
N LEU A 799 7.48 12.92 -20.33
CA LEU A 799 7.25 11.51 -20.66
C LEU A 799 6.87 11.42 -22.13
N ILE A 800 7.75 10.80 -22.93
CA ILE A 800 7.66 10.80 -24.39
C ILE A 800 7.31 9.44 -25.00
N GLY A 801 7.37 8.36 -24.21
CA GLY A 801 7.01 7.02 -24.71
C GLY A 801 7.28 5.87 -23.75
N GLU A 802 7.28 4.65 -24.29
CA GLU A 802 7.52 3.39 -23.58
C GLU A 802 8.68 2.59 -24.18
N ALA A 803 9.60 2.15 -23.33
CA ALA A 803 10.71 1.29 -23.71
C ALA A 803 10.35 -0.20 -23.52
N HIS A 804 10.55 -0.99 -24.57
CA HIS A 804 10.31 -2.43 -24.62
C HIS A 804 11.62 -3.19 -24.85
N CYS A 805 11.67 -4.47 -24.48
CA CYS A 805 12.86 -5.29 -24.65
C CYS A 805 13.24 -5.43 -26.13
N GLY A 806 14.50 -5.20 -26.48
CA GLY A 806 15.01 -5.31 -27.85
C GLY A 806 15.03 -6.74 -28.42
N SER A 807 14.87 -7.78 -27.57
CA SER A 807 14.73 -9.15 -28.07
C SER A 807 13.44 -9.30 -28.88
N LYS A 808 13.59 -9.71 -30.15
CA LYS A 808 12.50 -9.95 -31.12
C LYS A 808 11.43 -10.91 -30.58
N GLU A 809 11.84 -11.88 -29.75
CA GLU A 809 10.93 -12.88 -29.19
C GLU A 809 10.20 -12.38 -27.93
N CYS A 810 10.74 -11.38 -27.23
CA CYS A 810 10.25 -10.98 -25.92
C CYS A 810 9.37 -9.72 -25.96
N ARG A 811 9.92 -8.60 -26.47
CA ARG A 811 9.28 -7.28 -26.51
C ARG A 811 8.52 -6.87 -25.24
N VAL A 812 8.89 -7.37 -24.06
CA VAL A 812 8.24 -7.00 -22.79
C VAL A 812 8.55 -5.55 -22.46
N ARG A 813 7.55 -4.80 -21.97
CA ARG A 813 7.77 -3.45 -21.48
C ARG A 813 8.76 -3.41 -20.31
N LEU A 814 9.86 -2.70 -20.51
CA LEU A 814 10.90 -2.47 -19.50
C LEU A 814 10.62 -1.22 -18.67
N GLY A 815 10.06 -0.19 -19.29
CA GLY A 815 10.12 1.15 -18.72
C GLY A 815 9.21 2.18 -19.36
N ASN A 816 9.53 3.43 -19.08
CA ASN A 816 9.08 4.63 -19.79
C ASN A 816 10.30 5.26 -20.48
N ILE A 817 10.07 6.18 -21.40
CA ILE A 817 11.10 7.04 -22.01
C ILE A 817 10.85 8.46 -21.50
N LEU A 818 11.87 9.07 -20.88
CA LEU A 818 11.77 10.43 -20.35
C LEU A 818 12.79 11.33 -21.04
N SER A 819 12.33 12.50 -21.46
CA SER A 819 13.21 13.61 -21.81
C SER A 819 13.49 14.45 -20.57
N LEU A 820 14.75 14.61 -20.17
CA LEU A 820 15.13 15.43 -19.00
C LEU A 820 15.28 16.90 -19.42
N ARG A 821 14.71 17.82 -18.64
CA ARG A 821 14.89 19.28 -18.87
C ARG A 821 16.15 19.79 -18.19
N ASP A 822 16.41 19.31 -16.97
CA ASP A 822 17.54 19.73 -16.14
C ASP A 822 18.89 19.17 -16.68
N TYR A 823 18.84 18.14 -17.53
CA TYR A 823 20.02 17.42 -18.07
C TYR A 823 19.80 16.99 -19.54
N PRO A 824 19.73 17.93 -20.51
CA PRO A 824 19.42 17.63 -21.90
C PRO A 824 20.45 16.72 -22.58
N GLN A 825 21.72 16.76 -22.16
CA GLN A 825 22.81 15.95 -22.69
C GLN A 825 22.66 14.45 -22.44
N PHE A 826 21.90 14.06 -21.41
CA PHE A 826 21.59 12.66 -21.11
C PHE A 826 20.21 12.25 -21.64
N SER A 827 19.52 13.15 -22.35
CA SER A 827 18.16 12.94 -22.86
C SER A 827 18.17 12.30 -24.26
N PRO A 828 17.28 11.33 -24.56
CA PRO A 828 16.30 10.72 -23.67
C PRO A 828 16.92 9.65 -22.75
N ILE A 829 16.42 9.56 -21.52
CA ILE A 829 16.73 8.44 -20.62
C ILE A 829 15.64 7.35 -20.69
N TYR A 830 16.04 6.12 -20.35
CA TYR A 830 15.17 4.94 -20.38
C TYR A 830 14.99 4.31 -18.99
N PRO A 831 14.20 4.93 -18.09
CA PRO A 831 13.96 4.39 -16.76
C PRO A 831 13.44 2.95 -16.76
N LEU A 832 14.20 2.06 -16.13
CA LEU A 832 13.89 0.65 -15.99
C LEU A 832 13.01 0.40 -14.76
N LYS A 833 11.93 -0.36 -14.95
CA LYS A 833 11.13 -0.89 -13.83
C LYS A 833 11.94 -2.00 -13.15
N CYS A 834 12.22 -1.88 -11.85
CA CYS A 834 12.92 -2.91 -11.08
C CYS A 834 12.33 -4.32 -11.28
N LYS A 835 11.00 -4.42 -11.36
CA LYS A 835 10.29 -5.69 -11.59
C LYS A 835 10.47 -6.30 -13.00
N ALA A 836 10.92 -5.52 -13.97
CA ALA A 836 11.09 -5.91 -15.37
C ALA A 836 12.53 -6.36 -15.69
N VAL A 837 13.47 -6.16 -14.76
CA VAL A 837 14.87 -6.52 -14.92
C VAL A 837 15.31 -7.53 -13.86
N GLN A 838 16.39 -8.24 -14.16
CA GLN A 838 17.17 -9.00 -13.18
C GLN A 838 18.59 -8.47 -13.22
N ILE A 839 19.26 -8.52 -12.07
CA ILE A 839 20.62 -8.00 -11.93
C ILE A 839 21.52 -9.15 -11.50
N LYS A 840 22.54 -9.40 -12.30
CA LYS A 840 23.67 -10.26 -11.95
C LYS A 840 24.78 -9.39 -11.41
N TYR A 841 25.34 -9.76 -10.27
CA TYR A 841 26.47 -9.06 -9.68
C TYR A 841 27.43 -10.07 -9.04
N ILE A 842 28.70 -9.70 -8.93
CA ILE A 842 29.70 -10.47 -8.19
C ILE A 842 29.67 -10.03 -6.72
N ASP A 843 29.49 -10.97 -5.81
CA ASP A 843 29.52 -10.68 -4.38
C ASP A 843 30.97 -10.76 -3.87
N ASN A 844 31.58 -9.60 -3.63
CA ASN A 844 32.96 -9.47 -3.17
C ASN A 844 33.24 -10.14 -1.82
N THR A 845 32.21 -10.51 -1.03
CA THR A 845 32.40 -11.24 0.24
C THR A 845 32.70 -12.73 0.04
N ASN A 846 32.35 -13.30 -1.11
CA ASN A 846 32.48 -14.73 -1.38
C ASN A 846 32.85 -15.07 -2.84
N GLU A 847 33.11 -14.05 -3.67
CA GLU A 847 33.45 -14.13 -5.09
C GLU A 847 32.46 -14.95 -5.93
N LYS A 848 31.18 -15.03 -5.52
CA LYS A 848 30.15 -15.74 -6.29
C LYS A 848 29.26 -14.77 -7.05
N GLU A 849 28.99 -15.13 -8.30
CA GLU A 849 27.93 -14.49 -9.09
C GLU A 849 26.58 -14.75 -8.41
N LYS A 850 25.84 -13.67 -8.16
CA LYS A 850 24.49 -13.71 -7.61
C LYS A 850 23.53 -13.00 -8.56
N THR A 851 22.38 -13.62 -8.79
CA THR A 851 21.28 -12.99 -9.54
C THR A 851 20.18 -12.56 -8.57
N ILE A 852 19.81 -11.28 -8.62
CA ILE A 852 18.71 -10.71 -7.84
C ILE A 852 17.57 -10.26 -8.74
N MET A 853 16.36 -10.48 -8.23
CA MET A 853 15.12 -9.99 -8.81
C MET A 853 14.32 -9.35 -7.70
N LYS A 854 14.26 -8.01 -7.71
CA LYS A 854 13.63 -7.22 -6.67
C LYS A 854 12.36 -6.55 -7.20
N LYS A 855 11.43 -6.24 -6.30
CA LYS A 855 10.20 -5.51 -6.64
C LYS A 855 10.41 -3.99 -6.63
N LYS A 856 11.40 -3.51 -5.87
CA LYS A 856 11.72 -2.09 -5.66
C LYS A 856 13.23 -1.89 -5.70
N TRP A 857 13.67 -0.80 -6.31
CA TRP A 857 15.08 -0.42 -6.39
C TRP A 857 15.71 -0.22 -5.00
N SER A 858 14.96 0.32 -4.03
CA SER A 858 15.39 0.47 -2.63
C SER A 858 15.70 -0.83 -1.87
N THR A 859 15.55 -2.00 -2.50
CA THR A 859 15.79 -3.31 -1.86
C THR A 859 16.94 -4.09 -2.51
N VAL A 860 17.65 -3.46 -3.44
CA VAL A 860 18.91 -3.99 -3.98
C VAL A 860 20.01 -3.86 -2.90
N PRO A 861 20.98 -4.79 -2.86
CA PRO A 861 21.94 -4.89 -1.76
C PRO A 861 23.13 -3.95 -1.88
N PHE A 862 23.16 -3.06 -2.87
CA PHE A 862 24.24 -2.12 -3.16
C PHE A 862 23.66 -0.75 -3.48
N ASP A 863 24.47 0.30 -3.34
CA ASP A 863 24.06 1.65 -3.70
C ASP A 863 24.11 1.86 -5.21
N ILE A 864 23.14 2.62 -5.73
CA ILE A 864 23.10 3.02 -7.14
C ILE A 864 23.51 4.49 -7.22
N PRO A 865 24.59 4.82 -7.96
CA PRO A 865 25.10 6.17 -8.04
C PRO A 865 24.08 7.13 -8.66
N PHE A 866 24.08 8.38 -8.18
CA PHE A 866 23.37 9.45 -8.84
C PHE A 866 24.02 9.76 -10.19
N LEU A 867 23.23 10.24 -11.14
CA LEU A 867 23.76 10.85 -12.36
C LEU A 867 24.59 12.09 -11.97
N VAL A 868 25.87 12.10 -12.33
CA VAL A 868 26.81 13.21 -12.10
C VAL A 868 27.33 13.69 -13.46
N ASP A 869 27.48 15.00 -13.65
CA ASP A 869 27.88 15.62 -14.93
C ASP A 869 29.23 15.11 -15.47
N ASP A 870 30.15 14.67 -14.61
CA ASP A 870 31.49 14.22 -15.00
C ASP A 870 31.53 12.79 -15.60
N SER A 871 30.39 12.14 -15.82
CA SER A 871 30.33 10.78 -16.38
C SER A 871 30.37 10.73 -17.92
N CYS A 872 31.16 11.59 -18.54
CA CYS A 872 31.70 11.34 -19.87
C CYS A 872 32.95 10.47 -19.66
N PRO A 873 33.02 9.23 -20.19
CA PRO A 873 34.29 8.52 -20.18
C PRO A 873 35.28 9.36 -20.99
N ASN A 874 36.29 9.92 -20.33
CA ASN A 874 37.43 10.51 -21.01
C ASN A 874 38.07 9.41 -21.86
N ASP A 875 38.04 9.60 -23.17
CA ASP A 875 38.82 8.82 -24.13
C ASP A 875 40.31 8.98 -23.76
N ALA A 876 40.84 7.99 -23.05
CA ALA A 876 42.24 7.67 -23.12
C ALA A 876 42.35 6.57 -24.17
N ASP A 877 43.13 6.85 -25.22
CA ASP A 877 43.39 6.06 -26.42
C ASP A 877 42.51 6.39 -27.63
N ASP A 878 42.85 7.49 -28.31
CA ASP A 878 42.92 7.52 -29.77
C ASP A 878 43.84 8.68 -30.23
N ASP A 879 45.15 8.42 -30.20
CA ASP A 879 46.06 9.01 -31.18
C ASP A 879 45.71 8.37 -32.54
N ASN A 880 44.89 9.05 -33.34
CA ASN A 880 45.03 9.08 -34.79
C ASN A 880 44.16 10.20 -35.37
N ASP A 881 44.86 11.15 -36.00
CA ASP A 881 44.33 12.04 -37.03
C ASP A 881 43.31 11.31 -37.93
N ILE A 882 42.22 11.99 -38.29
CA ILE A 882 41.79 12.25 -39.68
C ILE A 882 40.34 12.83 -39.72
N PHE A 883 40.23 14.01 -40.36
CA PHE A 883 39.06 14.73 -40.88
C PHE A 883 38.13 15.52 -39.93
N TYR A 884 38.53 16.76 -39.65
CA TYR A 884 37.65 17.93 -39.81
C TYR A 884 37.46 18.22 -41.31
N ASP A 885 36.21 18.22 -41.80
CA ASP A 885 35.73 19.23 -42.74
C ASP A 885 34.22 19.11 -43.02
N ALA A 886 33.62 20.28 -43.28
CA ALA A 886 32.27 20.52 -43.80
C ALA A 886 31.10 20.52 -42.80
N CYS A 887 30.83 21.67 -42.17
CA CYS A 887 29.92 22.68 -42.76
C CYS A 887 29.51 23.71 -41.69
N ASP A 888 30.27 24.80 -41.63
CA ASP A 888 29.71 26.11 -41.30
C ASP A 888 28.75 26.53 -42.42
N SER A 889 27.47 26.74 -42.10
CA SER A 889 26.66 27.81 -42.69
C SER A 889 25.26 27.95 -42.06
N LEU A 890 25.15 29.02 -41.25
CA LEU A 890 24.00 29.94 -41.12
C LEU A 890 22.83 29.54 -40.16
N PRO A 891 22.03 30.51 -39.66
CA PRO A 891 22.42 31.47 -38.62
C PRO A 891 21.32 31.69 -37.55
N GLY A 892 21.67 32.37 -36.46
CA GLY A 892 20.85 33.44 -35.85
C GLY A 892 19.46 33.12 -35.26
N ASP A 893 19.35 33.33 -33.95
CA ASP A 893 18.15 33.67 -33.19
C ASP A 893 16.97 32.69 -33.22
N LEU A 894 16.83 31.92 -32.12
CA LEU A 894 15.57 31.74 -31.37
C LEU A 894 15.81 31.00 -30.04
#